data_AF-A0A119CWN7-F1
#
_entry.id   AF-A0A119CWN7-F1
#
_cell.length_a   1.000
_cell.length_b   1.000
_cell.length_c   1.000
_cell.angle_alpha   90.00
_cell.angle_beta   90.00
_cell.angle_gamma   90.00
#
_symmetry.space_group_name_H-M   'P 1'
#
loop_
_entity.id
_entity.type
_entity.pdbx_description
1 polymer ?
#
loop_
_entity_poly.entity_id
_entity_poly.type
_entity_poly.pdbx_seq_one_letter_code
_entity_poly.pdbx_strand_id
1 'polypeptide(L)'
;MSRNAGTTGNPRNLLWLAALVYTAFVIYGSLVPLEFRALPWDEAVARFGAIPFLQLGIGSRADWVANLLLFIPLTFLWMGALSAGAGRLRTALVTLALIPAAIALSVGIEFTQLFFPQRTVSQNDIYAETLGGVIGVLAWWGTSSRFVDWLQSWQQVHARAALAERLAWVYLAGVLVYNVLPLDLTISLVEIFHQWRDGKINLIPFGRLPDDAAYALYEIATDALIWTPLALLWRLDGMRSAWRVWGMTFGTAALLEFMQLFVYSRVSDVTDLFTAAAGAALGVWVGGRLAAREAPASQVPAWSAWLPFALATGWMAALLFVFWFPFDFRTDGAFIKSRLDFVQRVPFEVYYFGTEYRAITEVLRKTLFFAPLGGLLAWGMARQPWRWRGPLFALAMLVLAGLPAVIEGGQLMLPHKIVDLTDWLLAWLGGLVGYAVAWRLLRAPRHAVSARPAAKAEPAAPVAASGARWHLPLMVGGMTLLFWGAAHAPFVPYNVRELLRQDSAWLSSLLLALACYWLAVWPVWLARRRVSGLARLGQLPLGLLVYGGAAFLLLVAAVPDESLHDLVGSPVLHWPGQWETGLRWVALTTVPGALLYLAVQTVRRWRGRRLGALHFWAAGLVLLLAYWGVVAQAATDNLTELIAVPQPLAFAALCVWLYTLFLAAAVLASPAAHRTARLVTVAASLPLAVLFLHLGLAGEIDKYGQQFSAMQFLLSADRQHYATQPVVWLRYSALHVLVITTLAFLQWPHFRSARQLHAQPTHAFH
;
A
#
# COMPACT_ATOMS: atom_id res chain seq x y z
N MET A 1 -1.88 45.38 19.49
CA MET A 1 -0.67 44.79 18.87
C MET A 1 -0.56 43.33 19.26
N SER A 2 -1.12 42.42 18.45
CA SER A 2 -1.11 40.97 18.66
C SER A 2 -0.37 40.28 17.51
N ARG A 3 0.96 40.42 17.50
CA ARG A 3 1.83 39.55 16.69
C ARG A 3 2.09 38.27 17.51
N ASN A 4 1.32 37.23 17.21
CA ASN A 4 1.73 35.81 17.33
C ASN A 4 0.61 34.94 16.77
N ALA A 5 0.26 35.17 15.49
CA ALA A 5 -0.33 34.10 14.70
C ALA A 5 0.80 33.12 14.42
N GLY A 6 0.76 31.97 15.11
CA GLY A 6 1.77 30.92 15.01
C GLY A 6 2.09 30.58 13.56
N THR A 7 3.38 30.51 13.26
CA THR A 7 3.91 29.98 12.02
C THR A 7 3.30 28.60 11.76
N THR A 8 2.31 28.53 10.87
CA THR A 8 1.87 27.28 10.28
C THR A 8 3.04 26.75 9.49
N GLY A 9 3.73 25.74 10.03
CA GLY A 9 4.88 25.14 9.36
C GLY A 9 4.47 24.72 7.95
N ASN A 10 5.16 25.22 6.93
CA ASN A 10 4.96 24.70 5.59
C ASN A 10 5.47 23.25 5.59
N PRO A 11 4.62 22.22 5.39
CA PRO A 11 5.05 20.81 5.44
C PRO A 11 6.16 20.54 4.43
N ARG A 12 6.27 21.38 3.39
CA ARG A 12 7.33 21.31 2.38
C ARG A 12 8.72 21.51 2.97
N ASN A 13 8.93 22.44 3.91
CA ASN A 13 10.26 22.67 4.51
C ASN A 13 10.71 21.45 5.32
N LEU A 14 9.78 20.82 6.04
CA LEU A 14 10.06 19.59 6.77
C LEU A 14 10.39 18.44 5.81
N LEU A 15 9.67 18.31 4.70
CA LEU A 15 9.96 17.31 3.67
C LEU A 15 11.32 17.54 2.99
N TRP A 16 11.69 18.80 2.74
CA TRP A 16 13.03 19.13 2.24
C TRP A 16 14.12 18.72 3.22
N LEU A 17 13.99 19.10 4.49
CA LEU A 17 14.95 18.72 5.52
C LEU A 17 15.04 17.19 5.65
N ALA A 18 13.88 16.51 5.67
CA ALA A 18 13.83 15.05 5.74
C ALA A 18 14.49 14.40 4.51
N ALA A 19 14.23 14.89 3.30
CA ALA A 19 14.85 14.38 2.08
C ALA A 19 16.38 14.58 2.09
N LEU A 20 16.86 15.74 2.52
CA LEU A 20 18.31 16.03 2.61
C LEU A 20 19.00 15.16 3.66
N VAL A 21 18.46 15.10 4.87
CA VAL A 21 18.99 14.26 5.96
C VAL A 21 18.97 12.79 5.55
N TYR A 22 17.90 12.33 4.91
CA TYR A 22 17.80 10.95 4.45
C TYR A 22 18.77 10.65 3.30
N THR A 23 18.97 11.58 2.36
CA THR A 23 19.99 11.43 1.30
C THR A 23 21.39 11.32 1.90
N ALA A 24 21.72 12.15 2.89
CA ALA A 24 23.00 12.07 3.60
C ALA A 24 23.14 10.73 4.35
N PHE A 25 22.06 10.24 4.98
CA PHE A 25 22.03 8.93 5.62
C PHE A 25 22.28 7.78 4.63
N VAL A 26 21.65 7.80 3.45
CA VAL A 26 21.87 6.80 2.40
C VAL A 26 23.33 6.80 1.95
N ILE A 27 23.87 7.96 1.58
CA ILE A 27 25.27 8.06 1.12
C ILE A 27 26.24 7.63 2.22
N TYR A 28 26.06 8.12 3.45
CA TYR A 28 26.91 7.77 4.57
C TYR A 28 26.85 6.27 4.89
N GLY A 29 25.63 5.73 5.00
CA GLY A 29 25.39 4.33 5.32
C GLY A 29 25.96 3.36 4.29
N SER A 30 26.05 3.76 3.02
CA SER A 30 26.67 2.99 1.95
C SER A 30 28.20 3.08 1.94
N LEU A 31 28.82 4.04 2.64
CA LEU A 31 30.27 4.28 2.60
C LEU A 31 31.01 3.92 3.91
N VAL A 32 30.33 3.82 5.05
CA VAL A 32 30.89 3.30 6.32
C VAL A 32 31.63 1.97 6.07
N PRO A 33 32.79 1.65 6.64
CA PRO A 33 33.49 2.33 7.72
C PRO A 33 34.43 3.46 7.26
N LEU A 34 34.29 3.95 6.02
CA LEU A 34 35.03 5.11 5.51
C LEU A 34 36.57 4.91 5.42
N GLU A 35 37.03 3.67 5.30
CA GLU A 35 38.44 3.36 4.99
C GLU A 35 38.76 3.62 3.51
N PHE A 36 39.02 4.88 3.18
CA PHE A 36 39.36 5.26 1.80
C PHE A 36 40.73 4.72 1.39
N ARG A 37 40.78 4.03 0.24
CA ARG A 37 42.01 3.67 -0.46
C ARG A 37 41.95 4.17 -1.89
N ALA A 38 42.90 5.03 -2.24
CA ALA A 38 42.98 5.59 -3.59
C ALA A 38 43.20 4.47 -4.63
N LEU A 39 42.38 4.49 -5.68
CA LEU A 39 42.54 3.68 -6.88
C LEU A 39 42.79 4.60 -8.08
N PRO A 40 43.69 4.23 -9.00
CA PRO A 40 43.83 4.93 -10.28
C PRO A 40 42.49 4.96 -11.02
N TRP A 41 42.17 6.09 -11.66
CA TRP A 41 40.88 6.29 -12.33
C TRP A 41 40.58 5.22 -13.39
N ASP A 42 41.58 4.90 -14.24
CA ASP A 42 41.43 3.92 -15.32
C ASP A 42 41.11 2.52 -14.77
N GLU A 43 41.73 2.17 -13.63
CA GLU A 43 41.48 0.91 -12.94
C GLU A 43 40.09 0.89 -12.28
N ALA A 44 39.66 1.99 -11.68
CA ALA A 44 38.32 2.11 -11.10
C ALA A 44 37.23 1.94 -12.18
N VAL A 45 37.39 2.58 -13.34
CA VAL A 45 36.45 2.46 -14.46
C VAL A 45 36.44 1.03 -15.01
N ALA A 46 37.61 0.40 -15.19
CA ALA A 46 37.70 -0.98 -15.66
C ALA A 46 37.05 -1.97 -14.68
N ARG A 47 37.31 -1.82 -13.38
CA ARG A 47 36.70 -2.64 -12.32
C ARG A 47 35.19 -2.43 -12.24
N PHE A 48 34.71 -1.19 -12.35
CA PHE A 48 33.28 -0.89 -12.35
C PHE A 48 32.57 -1.51 -13.56
N GLY A 49 33.19 -1.50 -14.73
CA GLY A 49 32.65 -2.16 -15.93
C GLY A 49 32.53 -3.68 -15.82
N ALA A 50 33.24 -4.29 -14.87
CA ALA A 50 33.29 -5.74 -14.66
C ALA A 50 32.60 -6.21 -13.35
N ILE A 51 31.78 -5.36 -12.72
CA ILE A 51 31.10 -5.74 -11.47
C ILE A 51 30.18 -6.95 -11.67
N PRO A 52 30.16 -7.91 -10.72
CA PRO A 52 29.44 -9.16 -10.90
C PRO A 52 27.93 -9.01 -10.68
N PHE A 53 27.16 -9.90 -11.31
CA PHE A 53 25.79 -10.20 -10.93
C PHE A 53 25.79 -11.37 -9.95
N LEU A 54 25.59 -11.11 -8.66
CA LEU A 54 25.74 -12.12 -7.60
C LEU A 54 24.56 -13.10 -7.59
N GLN A 55 24.83 -14.38 -7.30
CA GLN A 55 23.77 -15.39 -7.15
C GLN A 55 23.04 -15.18 -5.81
N LEU A 56 21.71 -14.98 -5.86
CA LEU A 56 20.89 -14.64 -4.70
C LEU A 56 20.58 -15.86 -3.80
N GLY A 57 21.56 -16.27 -2.99
CA GLY A 57 21.34 -17.10 -1.80
C GLY A 57 20.56 -16.37 -0.69
N ILE A 58 20.16 -17.08 0.38
CA ILE A 58 19.29 -16.54 1.45
C ILE A 58 19.87 -15.26 2.09
N GLY A 59 21.18 -15.23 2.39
CA GLY A 59 21.85 -14.03 2.93
C GLY A 59 21.83 -12.84 1.97
N SER A 60 22.21 -13.05 0.70
CA SER A 60 22.19 -11.99 -0.32
C SER A 60 20.78 -11.48 -0.68
N ARG A 61 19.71 -12.19 -0.31
CA ARG A 61 18.33 -11.67 -0.47
C ARG A 61 18.02 -10.58 0.55
N ALA A 62 18.52 -10.70 1.78
CA ALA A 62 18.32 -9.69 2.81
C ALA A 62 19.01 -8.38 2.42
N ASP A 63 20.25 -8.46 1.93
CA ASP A 63 21.00 -7.31 1.41
C ASP A 63 20.27 -6.64 0.23
N TRP A 64 19.80 -7.44 -0.73
CA TRP A 64 19.05 -6.96 -1.87
C TRP A 64 17.75 -6.24 -1.45
N VAL A 65 17.00 -6.80 -0.49
CA VAL A 65 15.79 -6.18 0.04
C VAL A 65 16.14 -4.91 0.84
N ALA A 66 17.23 -4.89 1.60
CA ALA A 66 17.67 -3.72 2.35
C ALA A 66 17.99 -2.55 1.41
N ASN A 67 18.73 -2.79 0.31
CA ASN A 67 19.04 -1.77 -0.70
C ASN A 67 17.78 -1.27 -1.43
N LEU A 68 16.83 -2.16 -1.71
CA LEU A 68 15.51 -1.78 -2.24
C LEU A 68 14.73 -0.89 -1.25
N LEU A 69 14.68 -1.27 0.03
CA LEU A 69 13.99 -0.52 1.07
C LEU A 69 14.66 0.81 1.40
N LEU A 70 15.95 0.97 1.10
CA LEU A 70 16.70 2.20 1.29
C LEU A 70 16.24 3.29 0.30
N PHE A 71 15.96 2.95 -0.96
CA PHE A 71 15.61 3.93 -2.00
C PHE A 71 14.12 4.28 -2.10
N ILE A 72 13.23 3.44 -1.56
CA ILE A 72 11.78 3.73 -1.46
C ILE A 72 11.51 5.05 -0.69
N PRO A 73 11.91 5.19 0.58
CA PRO A 73 11.69 6.41 1.34
C PRO A 73 12.46 7.60 0.76
N LEU A 74 13.66 7.39 0.20
CA LEU A 74 14.46 8.44 -0.43
C LEU A 74 13.67 9.17 -1.53
N THR A 75 13.22 8.42 -2.53
CA THR A 75 12.48 8.98 -3.67
C THR A 75 11.09 9.46 -3.26
N PHE A 76 10.44 8.80 -2.31
CA PHE A 76 9.16 9.25 -1.75
C PHE A 76 9.28 10.64 -1.08
N LEU A 77 10.32 10.86 -0.26
CA LEU A 77 10.57 12.14 0.39
C LEU A 77 10.93 13.24 -0.61
N TRP A 78 11.75 12.94 -1.61
CA TRP A 78 12.09 13.88 -2.69
C TRP A 78 10.88 14.25 -3.55
N MET A 79 10.01 13.29 -3.88
CA MET A 79 8.72 13.57 -4.51
C MET A 79 7.90 14.53 -3.64
N GLY A 80 7.88 14.33 -2.32
CA GLY A 80 7.22 15.24 -1.39
C GLY A 80 7.81 16.65 -1.37
N ALA A 81 9.12 16.78 -1.26
CA ALA A 81 9.81 18.07 -1.25
C ALA A 81 9.57 18.88 -2.54
N LEU A 82 9.59 18.19 -3.68
CA LEU A 82 9.54 18.81 -5.01
C LEU A 82 8.11 18.97 -5.57
N SER A 83 7.15 18.14 -5.15
CA SER A 83 5.80 18.09 -5.74
C SER A 83 4.63 18.21 -4.75
N ALA A 84 4.86 18.27 -3.43
CA ALA A 84 3.76 18.46 -2.47
C ALA A 84 2.99 19.76 -2.75
N GLY A 85 1.67 19.63 -2.93
CA GLY A 85 0.78 20.75 -3.27
C GLY A 85 0.89 21.25 -4.72
N ALA A 86 1.67 20.59 -5.58
CA ALA A 86 1.79 20.94 -6.99
C ALA A 86 0.69 20.31 -7.87
N GLY A 87 0.48 20.87 -9.06
CA GLY A 87 -0.41 20.29 -10.08
C GLY A 87 0.19 19.05 -10.75
N ARG A 88 -0.68 18.21 -11.35
CA ARG A 88 -0.30 16.91 -11.95
C ARG A 88 0.84 16.97 -12.96
N LEU A 89 0.91 18.04 -13.76
CA LEU A 89 1.98 18.22 -14.75
C LEU A 89 3.34 18.32 -14.06
N ARG A 90 3.45 19.14 -13.01
CA ARG A 90 4.69 19.29 -12.25
C ARG A 90 5.06 17.99 -11.53
N THR A 91 4.09 17.27 -10.97
CA THR A 91 4.35 15.94 -10.37
C THR A 91 4.89 14.97 -11.40
N ALA A 92 4.36 14.96 -12.64
CA ALA A 92 4.86 14.12 -13.73
C ALA A 92 6.29 14.51 -14.17
N LEU A 93 6.58 15.80 -14.29
CA LEU A 93 7.94 16.28 -14.61
C LEU A 93 8.94 15.90 -13.52
N VAL A 94 8.57 16.04 -12.24
CA VAL A 94 9.41 15.61 -11.11
C VAL A 94 9.63 14.10 -11.16
N THR A 95 8.60 13.30 -11.46
CA THR A 95 8.76 11.84 -11.66
C THR A 95 9.76 11.51 -12.76
N LEU A 96 9.65 12.16 -13.93
CA LEU A 96 10.56 11.95 -15.06
C LEU A 96 12.00 12.34 -14.75
N ALA A 97 12.22 13.34 -13.89
CA ALA A 97 13.56 13.76 -13.48
C ALA A 97 14.14 12.94 -12.31
N LEU A 98 13.29 12.54 -11.36
CA LEU A 98 13.74 11.93 -10.11
C LEU A 98 14.16 10.47 -10.29
N ILE A 99 13.52 9.71 -11.19
CA ILE A 99 13.92 8.32 -11.47
C ILE A 99 15.35 8.27 -12.03
N PRO A 100 15.72 9.02 -13.10
CA PRO A 100 17.11 9.10 -13.55
C PRO A 100 18.07 9.60 -12.47
N ALA A 101 17.66 10.58 -11.66
CA ALA A 101 18.51 11.10 -10.58
C ALA A 101 18.79 10.05 -9.49
N ALA A 102 17.79 9.23 -9.14
CA ALA A 102 17.97 8.13 -8.19
C ALA A 102 18.90 7.05 -8.76
N ILE A 103 18.74 6.69 -10.04
CA ILE A 103 19.65 5.74 -10.72
C ILE A 103 21.08 6.30 -10.75
N ALA A 104 21.25 7.57 -11.09
CA ALA A 104 22.56 8.22 -11.10
C ALA A 104 23.21 8.26 -9.71
N LEU A 105 22.41 8.48 -8.65
CA LEU A 105 22.89 8.40 -7.28
C LEU A 105 23.34 6.99 -6.91
N SER A 106 22.54 5.97 -7.24
CA SER A 106 22.85 4.55 -7.02
C SER A 106 24.18 4.16 -7.69
N VAL A 107 24.30 4.42 -9.00
CA VAL A 107 25.53 4.19 -9.77
C VAL A 107 26.72 4.97 -9.17
N GLY A 108 26.50 6.21 -8.74
CA GLY A 108 27.53 7.04 -8.11
C GLY A 108 28.00 6.49 -6.76
N ILE A 109 27.09 5.97 -5.93
CA ILE A 109 27.41 5.32 -4.66
C ILE A 109 28.23 4.06 -4.90
N GLU A 110 27.77 3.16 -5.76
CA GLU A 110 28.45 1.90 -6.10
C GLU A 110 29.83 2.13 -6.71
N PHE A 111 29.97 3.12 -7.60
CA PHE A 111 31.27 3.51 -8.14
C PHE A 111 32.20 4.04 -7.05
N THR A 112 31.66 4.86 -6.13
CA THR A 112 32.44 5.42 -5.01
C THR A 112 32.87 4.33 -4.02
N GLN A 113 32.07 3.28 -3.83
CA GLN A 113 32.39 2.15 -2.97
C GLN A 113 33.63 1.36 -3.43
N LEU A 114 34.03 1.43 -4.71
CA LEU A 114 35.29 0.84 -5.17
C LEU A 114 36.51 1.34 -4.40
N PHE A 115 36.47 2.59 -3.94
CA PHE A 115 37.52 3.22 -3.13
C PHE A 115 37.50 2.79 -1.66
N PHE A 116 36.55 1.95 -1.25
CA PHE A 116 36.39 1.45 0.10
C PHE A 116 36.45 -0.09 0.07
N PRO A 117 37.62 -0.70 0.30
CA PRO A 117 37.87 -2.12 0.01
C PRO A 117 37.03 -3.11 0.83
N GLN A 118 36.37 -2.64 1.89
CA GLN A 118 35.48 -3.43 2.72
C GLN A 118 34.04 -3.47 2.20
N ARG A 119 33.73 -2.75 1.11
CA ARG A 119 32.43 -2.74 0.45
C ARG A 119 32.42 -3.66 -0.75
N THR A 120 31.31 -4.37 -0.89
CA THR A 120 31.02 -5.24 -2.04
C THR A 120 30.17 -4.45 -3.03
N VAL A 121 30.69 -4.27 -4.23
CA VAL A 121 30.01 -3.57 -5.33
C VAL A 121 29.32 -4.61 -6.22
N SER A 122 28.06 -4.39 -6.59
CA SER A 122 27.31 -5.36 -7.39
C SER A 122 26.25 -4.75 -8.31
N GLN A 123 25.95 -5.43 -9.42
CA GLN A 123 24.84 -5.02 -10.30
C GLN A 123 23.49 -5.17 -9.60
N ASN A 124 23.37 -6.16 -8.70
CA ASN A 124 22.13 -6.47 -7.99
C ASN A 124 21.66 -5.28 -7.13
N ASP A 125 22.61 -4.57 -6.53
CA ASP A 125 22.34 -3.42 -5.67
C ASP A 125 21.83 -2.24 -6.48
N ILE A 126 22.45 -1.95 -7.63
CA ILE A 126 21.96 -0.95 -8.58
C ILE A 126 20.51 -1.26 -9.02
N TYR A 127 20.21 -2.53 -9.31
CA TYR A 127 18.85 -2.95 -9.65
C TYR A 127 17.87 -2.80 -8.48
N ALA A 128 18.26 -3.19 -7.27
CA ALA A 128 17.45 -3.08 -6.06
C ALA A 128 17.10 -1.62 -5.76
N GLU A 129 18.11 -0.76 -5.73
CA GLU A 129 17.98 0.68 -5.46
C GLU A 129 17.15 1.37 -6.54
N THR A 130 17.35 1.02 -7.81
CA THR A 130 16.53 1.53 -8.93
C THR A 130 15.07 1.14 -8.77
N LEU A 131 14.78 -0.14 -8.49
CA LEU A 131 13.43 -0.64 -8.29
C LEU A 131 12.77 0.01 -7.06
N GLY A 132 13.51 0.14 -5.96
CA GLY A 132 13.09 0.85 -4.76
C GLY A 132 12.75 2.31 -5.07
N GLY A 133 13.58 2.99 -5.87
CA GLY A 133 13.34 4.35 -6.33
C GLY A 133 12.05 4.49 -7.14
N VAL A 134 11.76 3.55 -8.04
CA VAL A 134 10.49 3.53 -8.79
C VAL A 134 9.30 3.32 -7.85
N ILE A 135 9.40 2.36 -6.93
CA ILE A 135 8.34 2.06 -5.95
C ILE A 135 8.04 3.28 -5.07
N GLY A 136 9.07 3.99 -4.58
CA GLY A 136 8.90 5.20 -3.78
C GLY A 136 8.16 6.32 -4.52
N VAL A 137 8.46 6.51 -5.81
CA VAL A 137 7.72 7.45 -6.68
C VAL A 137 6.26 7.03 -6.85
N LEU A 138 5.99 5.75 -7.14
CA LEU A 138 4.63 5.23 -7.29
C LEU A 138 3.83 5.32 -5.99
N ALA A 139 4.47 5.05 -4.85
CA ALA A 139 3.87 5.19 -3.54
C ALA A 139 3.43 6.64 -3.28
N TRP A 140 4.23 7.64 -3.70
CA TRP A 140 3.85 9.05 -3.61
C TRP A 140 2.59 9.36 -4.44
N TRP A 141 2.51 8.87 -5.67
CA TRP A 141 1.31 9.05 -6.51
C TRP A 141 0.04 8.49 -5.85
N GLY A 142 0.14 7.35 -5.17
CA GLY A 142 -0.98 6.71 -4.49
C GLY A 142 -1.38 7.35 -3.15
N THR A 143 -0.43 7.96 -2.43
CA THR A 143 -0.61 8.34 -1.02
C THR A 143 -0.35 9.81 -0.69
N SER A 144 0.19 10.60 -1.62
CA SER A 144 0.63 12.00 -1.41
C SER A 144 -0.36 12.87 -0.65
N SER A 145 -1.64 12.91 -1.05
CA SER A 145 -2.63 13.74 -0.35
C SER A 145 -2.83 13.31 1.09
N ARG A 146 -2.98 12.00 1.34
CA ARG A 146 -3.17 11.44 2.69
C ARG A 146 -1.94 11.67 3.56
N PHE A 147 -0.75 11.51 3.00
CA PHE A 147 0.50 11.69 3.71
C PHE A 147 0.73 13.15 4.08
N VAL A 148 0.48 14.09 3.15
CA VAL A 148 0.60 15.53 3.42
C VAL A 148 -0.45 15.97 4.45
N ASP A 149 -1.70 15.50 4.35
CA ASP A 149 -2.74 15.76 5.34
C ASP A 149 -2.35 15.21 6.72
N TRP A 150 -1.82 13.98 6.76
CA TRP A 150 -1.29 13.37 7.97
C TRP A 150 -0.12 14.19 8.55
N LEU A 151 0.84 14.62 7.74
CA LEU A 151 1.98 15.43 8.18
C LEU A 151 1.55 16.79 8.73
N GLN A 152 0.65 17.48 8.03
CA GLN A 152 0.07 18.74 8.51
C GLN A 152 -0.69 18.53 9.82
N SER A 153 -1.36 17.39 9.98
CA SER A 153 -2.05 17.07 11.21
C SER A 153 -1.09 16.89 12.40
N TRP A 154 0.19 16.55 12.20
CA TRP A 154 1.21 16.58 13.28
C TRP A 154 1.60 17.97 13.73
N GLN A 155 1.48 18.96 12.84
CA GLN A 155 1.77 20.36 13.15
C GLN A 155 0.54 21.08 13.74
N GLN A 156 -0.67 20.64 13.38
CA GLN A 156 -1.92 21.31 13.73
C GLN A 156 -2.69 20.68 14.90
N VAL A 157 -2.38 19.44 15.29
CA VAL A 157 -3.15 18.77 16.35
C VAL A 157 -2.74 19.24 17.72
N HIS A 158 -3.72 19.82 18.40
CA HIS A 158 -3.63 20.24 19.79
C HIS A 158 -4.13 19.13 20.75
N ALA A 159 -4.85 18.10 20.28
CA ALA A 159 -5.47 17.10 21.14
C ALA A 159 -4.53 15.97 21.58
N ARG A 160 -4.45 15.71 22.89
CA ARG A 160 -3.62 14.64 23.49
C ARG A 160 -3.96 13.24 22.96
N ALA A 161 -5.24 12.94 22.76
CA ALA A 161 -5.70 11.66 22.24
C ALA A 161 -5.18 11.34 20.83
N ALA A 162 -5.25 12.32 19.93
CA ALA A 162 -4.76 12.15 18.57
C ALA A 162 -3.24 12.02 18.50
N LEU A 163 -2.49 12.65 19.42
CA LEU A 163 -1.06 12.41 19.56
C LEU A 163 -0.78 10.98 20.07
N ALA A 164 -1.51 10.51 21.09
CA ALA A 164 -1.37 9.16 21.63
C ALA A 164 -1.68 8.09 20.58
N GLU A 165 -2.75 8.25 19.80
CA GLU A 165 -3.09 7.34 18.71
C GLU A 165 -1.96 7.24 17.67
N ARG A 166 -1.35 8.37 17.32
CA ARG A 166 -0.25 8.36 16.34
C ARG A 166 1.02 7.74 16.89
N LEU A 167 1.36 8.01 18.15
CA LEU A 167 2.46 7.33 18.82
C LEU A 167 2.21 5.81 18.86
N ALA A 168 0.96 5.38 19.05
CA ALA A 168 0.60 3.97 18.97
C ALA A 168 0.90 3.38 17.59
N TRP A 169 0.55 4.09 16.50
CA TRP A 169 0.85 3.65 15.14
C TRP A 169 2.35 3.64 14.83
N VAL A 170 3.11 4.63 15.29
CA VAL A 170 4.58 4.68 15.14
C VAL A 170 5.22 3.54 15.92
N TYR A 171 4.78 3.31 17.16
CA TYR A 171 5.25 2.20 17.99
C TYR A 171 4.95 0.86 17.32
N LEU A 172 3.72 0.66 16.84
CA LEU A 172 3.34 -0.55 16.13
C LEU A 172 4.18 -0.76 14.86
N ALA A 173 4.41 0.29 14.07
CA ALA A 173 5.29 0.18 12.90
C ALA A 173 6.70 -0.25 13.30
N GLY A 174 7.25 0.29 14.39
CA GLY A 174 8.55 -0.12 14.94
C GLY A 174 8.57 -1.59 15.36
N VAL A 175 7.54 -2.05 16.10
CA VAL A 175 7.39 -3.45 16.52
C VAL A 175 7.31 -4.37 15.30
N LEU A 176 6.50 -4.04 14.29
CA LEU A 176 6.38 -4.83 13.06
C LEU A 176 7.72 -4.92 12.32
N VAL A 177 8.39 -3.79 12.08
CA VAL A 177 9.69 -3.77 11.39
C VAL A 177 10.72 -4.59 12.16
N TYR A 178 10.81 -4.41 13.47
CA TYR A 178 11.75 -5.16 14.31
C TYR A 178 11.54 -6.67 14.23
N ASN A 179 10.29 -7.13 14.18
CA ASN A 179 9.97 -8.55 14.17
C ASN A 179 10.12 -9.23 12.80
N VAL A 180 10.19 -8.46 11.71
CA VAL A 180 10.40 -9.00 10.34
C VAL A 180 11.88 -8.92 9.92
N LEU A 181 12.72 -8.12 10.60
CA LEU A 181 14.17 -8.14 10.39
C LEU A 181 14.76 -9.53 10.73
N PRO A 182 15.81 -9.99 10.01
CA PRO A 182 16.63 -9.27 9.03
C PRO A 182 16.08 -9.22 7.59
N LEU A 183 14.80 -9.58 7.35
CA LEU A 183 14.16 -9.62 6.03
C LEU A 183 14.65 -10.76 5.13
N ASP A 184 15.12 -11.85 5.71
CA ASP A 184 15.42 -13.11 5.05
C ASP A 184 14.13 -13.91 4.76
N LEU A 185 13.30 -13.33 3.88
CA LEU A 185 11.96 -13.82 3.59
C LEU A 185 11.99 -15.16 2.83
N THR A 186 11.21 -16.14 3.31
CA THR A 186 11.02 -17.46 2.71
C THR A 186 9.64 -17.57 2.08
N ILE A 187 9.59 -17.87 0.79
CA ILE A 187 8.34 -18.12 0.05
C ILE A 187 8.25 -19.62 -0.32
N SER A 188 9.34 -20.38 -0.17
CA SER A 188 9.37 -21.81 -0.47
C SER A 188 8.73 -22.63 0.65
N LEU A 189 7.75 -23.47 0.29
CA LEU A 189 7.14 -24.43 1.21
C LEU A 189 8.17 -25.41 1.82
N VAL A 190 9.25 -25.69 1.09
CA VAL A 190 10.34 -26.57 1.57
C VAL A 190 11.13 -25.87 2.68
N GLU A 191 11.39 -24.57 2.56
CA GLU A 191 12.08 -23.79 3.61
C GLU A 191 11.22 -23.71 4.89
N ILE A 192 9.90 -23.54 4.76
CA ILE A 192 8.96 -23.56 5.89
C ILE A 192 8.95 -24.95 6.55
N PHE A 193 8.98 -26.03 5.76
CA PHE A 193 9.09 -27.38 6.30
C PHE A 193 10.39 -27.61 7.07
N HIS A 194 11.52 -27.07 6.58
CA HIS A 194 12.78 -27.09 7.31
C HIS A 194 12.69 -26.32 8.63
N GLN A 195 12.06 -25.14 8.65
CA GLN A 195 11.82 -24.39 9.88
C GLN A 195 11.01 -25.20 10.89
N TRP A 196 9.96 -25.92 10.45
CA TRP A 196 9.19 -26.80 11.33
C TRP A 196 10.04 -27.95 11.88
N ARG A 197 10.83 -28.62 11.03
CA ARG A 197 11.70 -29.72 11.45
C ARG A 197 12.82 -29.27 12.40
N ASP A 198 13.35 -28.07 12.20
CA ASP A 198 14.35 -27.43 13.06
C ASP A 198 13.71 -26.86 14.34
N GLY A 199 12.40 -27.08 14.54
CA GLY A 199 11.63 -26.65 15.68
C GLY A 199 11.28 -25.17 15.70
N LYS A 200 11.67 -24.36 14.72
CA LYS A 200 11.39 -22.91 14.69
C LYS A 200 9.89 -22.57 14.67
N ILE A 201 9.02 -23.55 14.41
CA ILE A 201 7.56 -23.38 14.50
C ILE A 201 7.05 -24.21 15.67
N ASN A 202 6.74 -23.55 16.79
CA ASN A 202 6.19 -24.17 17.99
C ASN A 202 4.68 -23.90 18.09
N LEU A 203 3.89 -24.97 17.97
CA LEU A 203 2.43 -24.91 18.07
C LEU A 203 1.90 -25.24 19.47
N ILE A 204 2.77 -25.70 20.38
CA ILE A 204 2.39 -26.08 21.75
C ILE A 204 2.60 -24.87 22.65
N PRO A 205 1.52 -24.28 23.20
CA PRO A 205 1.63 -23.13 24.12
C PRO A 205 2.51 -23.49 25.32
N PHE A 206 3.45 -22.61 25.66
CA PHE A 206 4.37 -22.75 26.79
C PHE A 206 5.32 -23.96 26.69
N GLY A 207 5.40 -24.63 25.54
CA GLY A 207 6.21 -25.84 25.34
C GLY A 207 7.73 -25.59 25.25
N ARG A 208 8.14 -24.33 25.15
CA ARG A 208 9.55 -23.90 25.02
C ARG A 208 10.05 -23.04 26.17
N LEU A 209 9.27 -22.92 27.24
CA LEU A 209 9.71 -22.12 28.37
C LEU A 209 10.99 -22.72 28.98
N PRO A 210 11.92 -21.87 29.43
CA PRO A 210 13.11 -22.30 30.14
C PRO A 210 12.79 -23.08 31.41
N ASP A 211 13.65 -24.03 31.76
CA ASP A 211 13.51 -24.83 33.00
C ASP A 211 13.63 -23.96 34.27
N ASP A 212 14.41 -22.87 34.20
CA ASP A 212 14.53 -21.93 35.31
C ASP A 212 13.31 -20.99 35.36
N ALA A 213 12.58 -21.05 36.48
CA ALA A 213 11.36 -20.27 36.69
C ALA A 213 11.62 -18.74 36.67
N ALA A 214 12.80 -18.29 37.11
CA ALA A 214 13.12 -16.87 37.08
C ALA A 214 13.34 -16.38 35.64
N TYR A 215 14.07 -17.15 34.84
CA TYR A 215 14.28 -16.86 33.42
C TYR A 215 12.99 -16.97 32.60
N ALA A 216 12.15 -17.98 32.85
CA ALA A 216 10.83 -18.12 32.23
C ALA A 216 9.89 -16.95 32.56
N LEU A 217 9.88 -16.50 33.82
CA LEU A 217 9.10 -15.31 34.21
C LEU A 217 9.64 -14.05 33.52
N TYR A 218 10.96 -13.91 33.42
CA TYR A 218 11.58 -12.78 32.73
C TYR A 218 11.15 -12.73 31.25
N GLU A 219 11.23 -13.85 30.54
CA GLU A 219 10.85 -13.97 29.12
C GLU A 219 9.36 -13.60 28.90
N ILE A 220 8.45 -14.25 29.64
CA ILE A 220 7.01 -13.97 29.58
C ILE A 220 6.72 -12.48 29.90
N ALA A 221 7.39 -11.92 30.91
CA ALA A 221 7.18 -10.55 31.32
C ALA A 221 7.69 -9.56 30.26
N THR A 222 8.86 -9.79 29.66
CA THR A 222 9.39 -8.92 28.61
C THR A 222 8.52 -8.94 27.37
N ASP A 223 8.02 -10.09 26.96
CA ASP A 223 7.18 -10.23 25.76
C ASP A 223 5.82 -9.56 25.96
N ALA A 224 5.21 -9.74 27.13
CA ALA A 224 3.99 -9.02 27.49
C ALA A 224 4.21 -7.49 27.54
N LEU A 225 5.39 -7.05 27.98
CA LEU A 225 5.69 -5.63 28.11
C LEU A 225 5.82 -4.94 26.74
N ILE A 226 6.22 -5.64 25.68
CA ILE A 226 6.26 -5.10 24.31
C ILE A 226 4.85 -4.71 23.82
N TRP A 227 3.81 -5.47 24.18
CA TRP A 227 2.44 -5.18 23.71
C TRP A 227 1.70 -4.15 24.58
N THR A 228 2.20 -3.89 25.79
CA THR A 228 1.58 -2.99 26.77
C THR A 228 1.48 -1.52 26.30
N PRO A 229 2.54 -0.88 25.77
CA PRO A 229 2.48 0.51 25.30
C PRO A 229 1.44 0.71 24.18
N LEU A 230 1.32 -0.25 23.27
CA LEU A 230 0.39 -0.17 22.15
C LEU A 230 -1.06 -0.08 22.64
N ALA A 231 -1.46 -1.03 23.49
CA ALA A 231 -2.79 -1.06 24.09
C ALA A 231 -3.05 0.14 25.00
N LEU A 232 -2.05 0.58 25.77
CA LEU A 232 -2.14 1.77 26.61
C LEU A 232 -2.44 3.01 25.77
N LEU A 233 -1.64 3.28 24.74
CA LEU A 233 -1.77 4.48 23.90
C LEU A 233 -3.11 4.54 23.16
N TRP A 234 -3.62 3.40 22.67
CA TRP A 234 -4.96 3.33 22.06
C TRP A 234 -6.10 3.49 23.07
N ARG A 235 -5.88 3.16 24.34
CA ARG A 235 -6.88 3.33 25.41
C ARG A 235 -6.90 4.75 26.00
N LEU A 236 -5.81 5.52 25.89
CA LEU A 236 -5.69 6.88 26.45
C LEU A 236 -6.74 7.88 25.95
N ASP A 237 -7.29 7.70 24.74
CA ASP A 237 -8.38 8.53 24.21
C ASP A 237 -9.71 8.32 24.96
N GLY A 238 -9.87 7.20 25.69
CA GLY A 238 -11.09 6.88 26.43
C GLY A 238 -12.28 6.47 25.54
N MET A 239 -12.29 6.87 24.27
CA MET A 239 -13.35 6.63 23.27
C MET A 239 -13.49 5.17 22.85
N ARG A 240 -12.39 4.39 22.85
CA ARG A 240 -12.39 2.97 22.48
C ARG A 240 -12.69 2.10 23.69
N SER A 241 -13.59 1.13 23.52
CA SER A 241 -13.87 0.13 24.56
C SER A 241 -12.65 -0.74 24.85
N ALA A 242 -12.54 -1.21 26.08
CA ALA A 242 -11.46 -2.10 26.53
C ALA A 242 -11.31 -3.33 25.62
N TRP A 243 -12.43 -3.99 25.31
CA TRP A 243 -12.44 -5.19 24.46
C TRP A 243 -11.97 -4.91 23.03
N ARG A 244 -12.32 -3.75 22.47
CA ARG A 244 -11.87 -3.37 21.13
C ARG A 244 -10.36 -3.14 21.07
N VAL A 245 -9.78 -2.45 22.06
CA VAL A 245 -8.34 -2.20 22.10
C VAL A 245 -7.57 -3.50 22.34
N TRP A 246 -8.06 -4.36 23.23
CA TRP A 246 -7.49 -5.68 23.48
C TRP A 246 -7.50 -6.53 22.19
N GLY A 247 -8.65 -6.65 21.53
CA GLY A 247 -8.79 -7.42 20.29
C GLY A 247 -7.97 -6.86 19.12
N MET A 248 -7.83 -5.54 19.00
CA MET A 248 -6.93 -4.92 18.01
C MET A 248 -5.45 -5.27 18.27
N THR A 249 -5.02 -5.22 19.54
CA THR A 249 -3.64 -5.53 19.93
C THR A 249 -3.34 -7.01 19.70
N PHE A 250 -4.21 -7.89 20.19
CA PHE A 250 -4.10 -9.33 20.00
C PHE A 250 -4.13 -9.73 18.52
N GLY A 251 -5.08 -9.19 17.74
CA GLY A 251 -5.16 -9.47 16.30
C GLY A 251 -3.93 -8.99 15.53
N THR A 252 -3.26 -7.94 16.02
CA THR A 252 -2.00 -7.46 15.43
C THR A 252 -0.83 -8.38 15.79
N ALA A 253 -0.78 -8.88 17.03
CA ALA A 253 0.19 -9.89 17.43
C ALA A 253 0.02 -11.19 16.64
N ALA A 254 -1.21 -11.66 16.47
CA ALA A 254 -1.50 -12.85 15.66
C ALA A 254 -1.11 -12.69 14.19
N LEU A 255 -1.31 -11.51 13.61
CA LEU A 255 -0.84 -11.22 12.26
C LEU A 255 0.69 -11.20 12.19
N LEU A 256 1.36 -10.62 13.19
CA LEU A 256 2.82 -10.58 13.26
C LEU A 256 3.41 -11.99 13.37
N GLU A 257 2.84 -12.82 14.25
CA GLU A 257 3.19 -14.24 14.42
C GLU A 257 3.08 -15.01 13.09
N PHE A 258 1.98 -14.80 12.38
CA PHE A 258 1.79 -15.37 11.05
C PHE A 258 2.82 -14.86 10.03
N MET A 259 3.19 -13.58 10.09
CA MET A 259 4.22 -13.03 9.21
C MET A 259 5.60 -13.61 9.49
N GLN A 260 5.92 -13.96 10.75
CA GLN A 260 7.20 -14.55 11.13
C GLN A 260 7.41 -15.95 10.58
N LEU A 261 6.34 -16.70 10.25
CA LEU A 261 6.44 -17.97 9.50
C LEU A 261 7.16 -17.82 8.15
N PHE A 262 7.17 -16.61 7.59
CA PHE A 262 7.84 -16.30 6.33
C PHE A 262 9.24 -15.69 6.53
N VAL A 263 9.78 -15.65 7.75
CA VAL A 263 11.10 -15.06 8.06
C VAL A 263 12.01 -16.19 8.56
N TYR A 264 13.00 -16.59 7.75
CA TYR A 264 13.79 -17.81 8.00
C TYR A 264 14.49 -17.82 9.36
N SER A 265 15.00 -16.66 9.80
CA SER A 265 15.74 -16.52 11.06
C SER A 265 14.85 -16.42 12.30
N ARG A 266 13.52 -16.28 12.15
CA ARG A 266 12.60 -16.12 13.28
C ARG A 266 12.02 -17.45 13.74
N VAL A 267 11.62 -17.45 15.00
CA VAL A 267 10.84 -18.52 15.62
C VAL A 267 9.41 -18.01 15.69
N SER A 268 8.47 -18.86 15.30
CA SER A 268 7.05 -18.64 15.50
C SER A 268 6.58 -19.52 16.66
N ASP A 269 6.08 -18.91 17.74
CA ASP A 269 5.63 -19.59 18.96
C ASP A 269 4.21 -19.12 19.36
N VAL A 270 3.30 -20.08 19.54
CA VAL A 270 1.94 -19.80 20.01
C VAL A 270 1.92 -19.13 21.39
N THR A 271 2.97 -19.30 22.21
CA THR A 271 3.16 -18.62 23.50
C THR A 271 3.10 -17.10 23.37
N ASP A 272 3.59 -16.54 22.25
CA ASP A 272 3.66 -15.11 22.00
C ASP A 272 2.26 -14.48 21.87
N LEU A 273 1.28 -15.27 21.44
CA LEU A 273 -0.13 -14.84 21.44
C LEU A 273 -0.67 -14.66 22.86
N PHE A 274 -0.26 -15.51 23.80
CA PHE A 274 -0.67 -15.42 25.20
C PHE A 274 0.03 -14.27 25.92
N THR A 275 1.33 -14.08 25.70
CA THR A 275 2.07 -12.94 26.27
C THR A 275 1.55 -11.62 25.69
N ALA A 276 1.22 -11.56 24.38
CA ALA A 276 0.58 -10.41 23.76
C ALA A 276 -0.82 -10.13 24.34
N ALA A 277 -1.63 -11.16 24.58
CA ALA A 277 -2.94 -11.03 25.24
C ALA A 277 -2.81 -10.45 26.66
N ALA A 278 -1.82 -10.92 27.44
CA ALA A 278 -1.53 -10.43 28.78
C ALA A 278 -1.05 -8.96 28.75
N GLY A 279 -0.12 -8.64 27.86
CA GLY A 279 0.37 -7.28 27.63
C GLY A 279 -0.74 -6.31 27.20
N ALA A 280 -1.60 -6.75 26.30
CA ALA A 280 -2.78 -5.99 25.87
C ALA A 280 -3.73 -5.72 27.04
N ALA A 281 -3.98 -6.72 27.90
CA ALA A 281 -4.82 -6.56 29.08
C ALA A 281 -4.23 -5.55 30.08
N LEU A 282 -2.92 -5.65 30.34
CA LEU A 282 -2.20 -4.71 31.20
C LEU A 282 -2.27 -3.29 30.64
N GLY A 283 -2.01 -3.11 29.34
CA GLY A 283 -2.06 -1.80 28.67
C GLY A 283 -3.46 -1.18 28.70
N VAL A 284 -4.51 -1.98 28.47
CA VAL A 284 -5.91 -1.54 28.58
C VAL A 284 -6.26 -1.12 30.01
N TRP A 285 -5.81 -1.87 31.01
CA TRP A 285 -6.04 -1.57 32.42
C TRP A 285 -5.34 -0.27 32.85
N VAL A 286 -4.05 -0.13 32.54
CA VAL A 286 -3.28 1.09 32.84
C VAL A 286 -3.86 2.29 32.09
N GLY A 287 -4.08 2.17 30.78
CA GLY A 287 -4.64 3.24 29.95
C GLY A 287 -6.03 3.66 30.41
N GLY A 288 -6.87 2.70 30.83
CA GLY A 288 -8.19 2.97 31.40
C GLY A 288 -8.13 3.74 32.72
N ARG A 289 -7.20 3.40 33.63
CA ARG A 289 -7.01 4.13 34.89
C ARG A 289 -6.44 5.53 34.68
N LEU A 290 -5.51 5.68 33.74
CA LEU A 290 -4.97 6.99 33.37
C LEU A 290 -6.02 7.90 32.74
N ALA A 291 -6.96 7.34 31.96
CA ALA A 291 -8.10 8.07 31.43
C ALA A 291 -9.14 8.43 32.52
N ALA A 292 -9.38 7.53 33.50
CA ALA A 292 -10.40 7.71 34.54
C ALA A 292 -9.97 8.63 35.71
N ARG A 293 -8.67 8.70 36.04
CA ARG A 293 -8.13 9.51 37.16
C ARG A 293 -8.08 11.03 36.89
N GLU A 294 -8.71 11.52 35.82
CA GLU A 294 -8.61 12.91 35.36
C GLU A 294 -9.87 13.80 35.63
N ALA A 295 -10.79 13.39 36.51
CA ALA A 295 -11.86 14.24 37.07
C ALA A 295 -11.31 15.20 38.19
N PRO A 296 -11.94 16.36 38.46
CA PRO A 296 -11.22 17.59 38.79
C PRO A 296 -10.55 17.63 40.17
N ALA A 297 -9.34 18.21 40.17
CA ALA A 297 -8.62 18.80 41.31
C ALA A 297 -8.63 18.03 42.63
N SER A 298 -7.99 16.87 42.68
CA SER A 298 -7.32 16.50 43.94
C SER A 298 -6.11 17.43 44.12
N GLN A 299 -6.01 18.08 45.29
CA GLN A 299 -4.83 18.84 45.68
C GLN A 299 -3.64 17.87 45.67
N VAL A 300 -2.85 17.89 44.59
CA VAL A 300 -1.66 17.03 44.51
C VAL A 300 -0.66 17.65 45.48
N PRO A 301 -0.22 16.92 46.53
CA PRO A 301 0.61 17.50 47.58
C PRO A 301 1.93 18.03 47.00
N ALA A 302 2.46 19.12 47.56
CA ALA A 302 3.59 19.86 46.99
C ALA A 302 4.86 19.01 46.74
N TRP A 303 5.08 17.95 47.54
CA TRP A 303 6.18 17.00 47.35
C TRP A 303 6.08 16.21 46.03
N SER A 304 4.87 16.02 45.50
CA SER A 304 4.62 15.30 44.24
C SER A 304 5.14 16.04 42.99
N ALA A 305 5.48 17.33 43.13
CA ALA A 305 6.14 18.10 42.07
C ALA A 305 7.60 17.69 41.87
N TRP A 306 8.23 17.11 42.90
CA TRP A 306 9.61 16.62 42.88
C TRP A 306 9.73 15.12 42.61
N LEU A 307 8.63 14.37 42.76
CA LEU A 307 8.57 12.94 42.46
C LEU A 307 9.13 12.56 41.07
N PRO A 308 8.83 13.29 39.97
CA PRO A 308 9.42 12.97 38.66
C PRO A 308 10.95 13.06 38.63
N PHE A 309 11.52 14.00 39.38
CA PHE A 309 12.98 14.14 39.49
C PHE A 309 13.58 13.04 40.36
N ALA A 310 12.93 12.65 41.45
CA ALA A 310 13.37 11.49 42.24
C ALA A 310 13.34 10.19 41.42
N LEU A 311 12.28 10.00 40.62
CA LEU A 311 12.18 8.88 39.67
C LEU A 311 13.23 8.98 38.57
N ALA A 312 13.52 10.18 38.07
CA ALA A 312 14.59 10.39 37.09
C ALA A 312 15.95 9.99 37.69
N THR A 313 16.27 10.42 38.91
CA THR A 313 17.51 10.03 39.60
C THR A 313 17.58 8.51 39.83
N GLY A 314 16.48 7.88 40.27
CA GLY A 314 16.41 6.43 40.41
C GLY A 314 16.61 5.70 39.08
N TRP A 315 16.05 6.22 37.99
CA TRP A 315 16.25 5.69 36.65
C TRP A 315 17.68 5.89 36.15
N MET A 316 18.32 7.03 36.45
CA MET A 316 19.75 7.25 36.16
C MET A 316 20.62 6.22 36.87
N ALA A 317 20.33 5.92 38.15
CA ALA A 317 21.04 4.87 38.89
C ALA A 317 20.82 3.49 38.26
N ALA A 318 19.59 3.18 37.83
CA ALA A 318 19.29 1.94 37.10
C ALA A 318 20.04 1.86 35.76
N LEU A 319 20.15 2.96 35.00
CA LEU A 319 20.92 3.01 33.76
C LEU A 319 22.40 2.75 34.03
N LEU A 320 22.99 3.42 35.01
CA LEU A 320 24.38 3.18 35.42
C LEU A 320 24.57 1.71 35.81
N PHE A 321 23.63 1.14 36.58
CA PHE A 321 23.70 -0.26 36.99
C PHE A 321 23.68 -1.21 35.78
N VAL A 322 22.70 -1.07 34.89
CA VAL A 322 22.51 -1.95 33.72
C VAL A 322 23.68 -1.84 32.73
N PHE A 323 24.17 -0.63 32.47
CA PHE A 323 25.22 -0.42 31.46
C PHE A 323 26.63 -0.68 31.99
N TRP A 324 26.85 -0.59 33.31
CA TRP A 324 28.14 -0.91 33.92
C TRP A 324 28.26 -2.34 34.44
N PHE A 325 27.17 -3.10 34.55
CA PHE A 325 27.24 -4.53 34.87
C PHE A 325 28.16 -5.28 33.87
N PRO A 326 29.13 -6.11 34.35
CA PRO A 326 29.26 -6.69 35.69
C PRO A 326 30.09 -5.90 36.74
N PHE A 327 30.39 -4.61 36.53
CA PHE A 327 31.15 -3.73 37.44
C PHE A 327 32.62 -4.13 37.69
N ASP A 328 33.25 -4.79 36.73
CA ASP A 328 34.66 -5.21 36.76
C ASP A 328 35.60 -4.08 36.29
N PHE A 329 35.53 -2.92 36.94
CA PHE A 329 36.30 -1.74 36.56
C PHE A 329 37.81 -1.95 36.72
N ARG A 330 38.55 -1.72 35.63
CA ARG A 330 40.01 -1.64 35.59
C ARG A 330 40.44 -0.19 35.40
N THR A 331 41.16 0.32 36.39
CA THR A 331 41.66 1.71 36.46
C THR A 331 43.09 1.88 35.95
N ASP A 332 43.70 0.82 35.38
CA ASP A 332 45.06 0.88 34.84
C ASP A 332 45.13 1.87 33.66
N GLY A 333 46.01 2.87 33.78
CA GLY A 333 46.20 3.90 32.76
C GLY A 333 46.64 3.35 31.41
N ALA A 334 47.41 2.26 31.38
CA ALA A 334 47.80 1.60 30.13
C ALA A 334 46.59 0.97 29.42
N PHE A 335 45.71 0.35 30.19
CA PHE A 335 44.46 -0.27 29.73
C PHE A 335 43.43 0.74 29.24
N ILE A 336 43.29 1.90 29.91
CA ILE A 336 42.41 2.97 29.44
C ILE A 336 42.96 3.59 28.15
N LYS A 337 44.28 3.85 28.09
CA LYS A 337 44.93 4.47 26.94
C LYS A 337 44.79 3.63 25.67
N SER A 338 44.89 2.30 25.76
CA SER A 338 44.71 1.40 24.61
C SER A 338 43.28 1.35 24.07
N ARG A 339 42.31 1.94 24.77
CA ARG A 339 40.90 1.97 24.37
C ARG A 339 40.42 3.34 23.94
N LEU A 340 41.30 4.35 23.88
CA LEU A 340 40.99 5.69 23.37
C LEU A 340 40.83 5.74 21.84
N ASP A 341 41.15 4.66 21.13
CA ASP A 341 41.02 4.56 19.67
C ASP A 341 39.56 4.75 19.20
N PHE A 342 38.57 4.57 20.09
CA PHE A 342 37.16 4.84 19.79
C PHE A 342 36.90 6.29 19.34
N VAL A 343 37.75 7.26 19.74
CA VAL A 343 37.64 8.67 19.33
C VAL A 343 37.91 8.84 17.84
N GLN A 344 38.69 7.94 17.24
CA GLN A 344 39.03 7.96 15.82
C GLN A 344 38.01 7.20 14.96
N ARG A 345 37.15 6.39 15.58
CA ARG A 345 36.10 5.64 14.86
C ARG A 345 35.00 6.55 14.36
N VAL A 346 34.44 6.19 13.22
CA VAL A 346 33.31 6.92 12.64
C VAL A 346 31.98 6.38 13.18
N PRO A 347 30.92 7.21 13.30
CA PRO A 347 29.61 6.74 13.75
C PRO A 347 29.12 5.53 12.94
N PHE A 348 28.49 4.56 13.61
CA PHE A 348 27.97 3.31 13.06
C PHE A 348 29.01 2.28 12.58
N GLU A 349 30.32 2.53 12.72
CA GLU A 349 31.37 1.58 12.34
C GLU A 349 31.23 0.22 13.06
N VAL A 350 31.03 0.23 14.39
CA VAL A 350 30.85 -1.00 15.17
C VAL A 350 29.57 -1.76 14.78
N TYR A 351 28.54 -1.03 14.35
CA TYR A 351 27.26 -1.59 13.94
C TYR A 351 27.34 -2.27 12.57
N TYR A 352 28.23 -1.79 11.69
CA TYR A 352 28.45 -2.34 10.36
C TYR A 352 28.99 -3.78 10.40
N PHE A 353 29.90 -4.08 11.33
CA PHE A 353 30.48 -5.43 11.45
C PHE A 353 29.63 -6.42 12.25
N GLY A 354 28.52 -5.96 12.83
CA GLY A 354 27.55 -6.80 13.52
C GLY A 354 26.50 -7.38 12.57
N THR A 355 25.66 -8.28 13.08
CA THR A 355 24.44 -8.67 12.35
C THR A 355 23.44 -7.52 12.37
N GLU A 356 22.61 -7.41 11.33
CA GLU A 356 21.57 -6.38 11.19
C GLU A 356 20.61 -6.41 12.39
N TYR A 357 20.29 -7.62 12.85
CA TYR A 357 19.45 -7.82 14.03
C TYR A 357 20.11 -7.31 15.30
N ARG A 358 21.40 -7.59 15.52
CA ARG A 358 22.13 -7.06 16.68
C ARG A 358 22.25 -5.54 16.61
N ALA A 359 22.56 -5.01 15.44
CA ALA A 359 22.68 -3.57 15.21
C ALA A 359 21.37 -2.85 15.58
N ILE A 360 20.22 -3.29 15.06
CA ILE A 360 18.95 -2.64 15.38
C ILE A 360 18.55 -2.84 16.85
N THR A 361 18.87 -4.00 17.43
CA THR A 361 18.60 -4.28 18.85
C THR A 361 19.37 -3.30 19.74
N GLU A 362 20.65 -3.06 19.46
CA GLU A 362 21.45 -2.09 20.22
C GLU A 362 20.96 -0.64 19.98
N VAL A 363 20.57 -0.28 18.75
CA VAL A 363 19.94 1.03 18.47
C VAL A 363 18.68 1.23 19.32
N LEU A 364 17.77 0.25 19.31
CA LEU A 364 16.53 0.32 20.08
C LEU A 364 16.80 0.29 21.58
N ARG A 365 17.72 -0.54 22.05
CA ARG A 365 18.11 -0.61 23.45
C ARG A 365 18.64 0.73 23.94
N LYS A 366 19.62 1.34 23.25
CA LYS A 366 20.22 2.61 23.66
C LYS A 366 19.19 3.75 23.61
N THR A 367 18.36 3.81 22.57
CA THR A 367 17.35 4.87 22.45
C THR A 367 16.19 4.71 23.45
N LEU A 368 15.63 3.51 23.61
CA LEU A 368 14.47 3.24 24.45
C LEU A 368 14.79 3.21 25.94
N PHE A 369 16.00 2.84 26.37
CA PHE A 369 16.40 2.93 27.79
C PHE A 369 16.55 4.40 28.25
N PHE A 370 16.95 5.31 27.36
CA PHE A 370 17.13 6.73 27.70
C PHE A 370 15.87 7.58 27.48
N ALA A 371 14.93 7.15 26.64
CA ALA A 371 13.67 7.87 26.44
C ALA A 371 12.85 8.12 27.74
N PRO A 372 12.71 7.16 28.68
CA PRO A 372 12.07 7.39 29.98
C PRO A 372 12.72 8.50 30.79
N LEU A 373 14.06 8.63 30.77
CA LEU A 373 14.77 9.70 31.46
C LEU A 373 14.32 11.07 30.95
N GLY A 374 14.30 11.26 29.63
CA GLY A 374 13.79 12.47 29.00
C GLY A 374 12.33 12.74 29.37
N GLY A 375 11.49 11.71 29.36
CA GLY A 375 10.08 11.82 29.74
C GLY A 375 9.86 12.25 31.19
N LEU A 376 10.61 11.68 32.13
CA LEU A 376 10.56 12.03 33.55
C LEU A 376 11.04 13.47 33.81
N LEU A 377 12.10 13.91 33.13
CA LEU A 377 12.59 15.29 33.20
C LEU A 377 11.58 16.29 32.63
N ALA A 378 10.95 15.98 31.50
CA ALA A 378 9.87 16.80 30.92
C ALA A 378 8.66 16.87 31.86
N TRP A 379 8.30 15.76 32.52
CA TRP A 379 7.22 15.70 33.49
C TRP A 379 7.49 16.53 34.74
N GLY A 380 8.70 16.42 35.30
CA GLY A 380 9.16 17.25 36.40
C GLY A 380 9.09 18.73 36.04
N MET A 381 9.64 19.12 34.88
CA MET A 381 9.63 20.50 34.43
C MET A 381 8.21 21.05 34.20
N ALA A 382 7.29 20.24 33.69
CA ALA A 382 5.91 20.64 33.44
C ALA A 382 5.16 21.01 34.73
N ARG A 383 5.52 20.38 35.85
CA ARG A 383 4.95 20.65 37.18
C ARG A 383 5.55 21.87 37.89
N GLN A 384 6.66 22.41 37.39
CA GLN A 384 7.36 23.52 38.04
C GLN A 384 6.86 24.89 37.56
N PRO A 385 6.95 25.93 38.43
CA PRO A 385 6.59 27.30 38.09
C PRO A 385 7.42 27.83 36.92
N TRP A 386 6.87 28.79 36.16
CA TRP A 386 7.51 29.37 34.97
C TRP A 386 8.97 29.81 35.21
N ARG A 387 9.24 30.36 36.40
CA ARG A 387 10.55 30.84 36.87
C ARG A 387 11.67 29.79 36.76
N TRP A 388 11.35 28.54 37.07
CA TRP A 388 12.30 27.44 37.12
C TRP A 388 12.43 26.69 35.79
N ARG A 389 11.56 26.95 34.81
CA ARG A 389 11.54 26.19 33.54
C ARG A 389 12.79 26.41 32.70
N GLY A 390 13.33 27.63 32.65
CA GLY A 390 14.58 27.95 31.95
C GLY A 390 15.79 27.18 32.49
N PRO A 391 16.15 27.34 33.78
CA PRO A 391 17.30 26.64 34.36
C PRO A 391 17.10 25.11 34.40
N LEU A 392 15.87 24.62 34.66
CA LEU A 392 15.60 23.18 34.63
C LEU A 392 15.67 22.60 33.21
N PHE A 393 15.34 23.38 32.18
CA PHE A 393 15.55 22.95 30.79
C PHE A 393 17.04 22.80 30.50
N ALA A 394 17.86 23.79 30.86
CA ALA A 394 19.31 23.72 30.69
C ALA A 394 19.91 22.52 31.44
N LEU A 395 19.49 22.31 32.70
CA LEU A 395 19.91 21.14 33.49
C LEU A 395 19.45 19.83 32.85
N ALA A 396 18.21 19.75 32.36
CA ALA A 396 17.72 18.55 31.67
C ALA A 396 18.54 18.26 30.41
N MET A 397 18.86 19.25 29.60
CA MET A 397 19.71 19.07 28.41
C MET A 397 21.12 18.62 28.78
N LEU A 398 21.69 19.18 29.85
CA LEU A 398 23.00 18.77 30.37
C LEU A 398 22.97 17.33 30.88
N VAL A 399 21.94 16.92 31.63
CA VAL A 399 21.78 15.55 32.10
C VAL A 399 21.61 14.58 30.93
N LEU A 400 20.81 14.94 29.93
CA LEU A 400 20.57 14.08 28.77
C LEU A 400 21.82 13.89 27.90
N ALA A 401 22.70 14.90 27.78
CA ALA A 401 23.97 14.78 27.06
C ALA A 401 25.09 14.16 27.93
N GLY A 402 25.11 14.50 29.22
CA GLY A 402 26.16 14.14 30.16
C GLY A 402 26.05 12.71 30.68
N LEU A 403 24.84 12.21 30.97
CA LEU A 403 24.70 10.84 31.49
C LEU A 403 25.18 9.76 30.51
N PRO A 404 24.82 9.79 29.21
CA PRO A 404 25.42 8.86 28.25
C PRO A 404 26.95 8.98 28.22
N ALA A 405 27.51 10.18 28.33
CA ALA A 405 28.97 10.38 28.33
C ALA A 405 29.63 9.76 29.58
N VAL A 406 28.97 9.85 30.74
CA VAL A 406 29.40 9.17 31.97
C VAL A 406 29.33 7.66 31.80
N ILE A 407 28.28 7.14 31.18
CA ILE A 407 28.11 5.70 30.95
C ILE A 407 29.22 5.17 30.04
N GLU A 408 29.40 5.77 28.86
CA GLU A 408 30.45 5.40 27.89
C GLU A 408 31.86 5.60 28.50
N GLY A 409 32.07 6.67 29.26
CA GLY A 409 33.31 6.92 29.99
C GLY A 409 33.61 5.84 31.04
N GLY A 410 32.59 5.36 31.77
CA GLY A 410 32.75 4.22 32.68
C GLY A 410 32.99 2.90 31.94
N GLN A 411 32.43 2.73 30.74
CA GLN A 411 32.67 1.56 29.90
C GLN A 411 34.12 1.49 29.37
N LEU A 412 34.83 2.63 29.28
CA LEU A 412 36.28 2.64 28.98
C LEU A 412 37.10 1.88 30.01
N MET A 413 36.55 1.66 31.20
CA MET A 413 37.20 0.95 32.31
C MET A 413 36.70 -0.50 32.43
N LEU A 414 35.70 -0.94 31.66
CA LEU A 414 35.14 -2.30 31.72
C LEU A 414 35.66 -3.20 30.58
N PRO A 415 36.39 -4.30 30.86
CA PRO A 415 37.00 -5.19 29.86
C PRO A 415 36.05 -5.73 28.79
N HIS A 416 34.83 -6.08 29.18
CA HIS A 416 33.87 -6.75 28.31
C HIS A 416 32.93 -5.79 27.57
N LYS A 417 33.16 -4.48 27.66
CA LYS A 417 32.36 -3.44 27.00
C LYS A 417 33.18 -2.73 25.92
N ILE A 418 32.51 -2.39 24.83
CA ILE A 418 33.05 -1.58 23.73
C ILE A 418 32.47 -0.19 23.90
N VAL A 419 33.35 0.81 23.90
CA VAL A 419 32.95 2.22 23.93
C VAL A 419 32.79 2.69 22.50
N ASP A 420 31.69 3.41 22.24
CA ASP A 420 31.36 3.86 20.90
C ASP A 420 30.65 5.22 20.90
N LEU A 421 31.07 6.13 20.02
CA LEU A 421 30.46 7.45 19.91
C LEU A 421 28.99 7.38 19.45
N THR A 422 28.65 6.35 18.67
CA THR A 422 27.27 6.10 18.21
C THR A 422 26.37 5.77 19.39
N ASP A 423 26.84 4.98 20.35
CA ASP A 423 26.06 4.61 21.53
C ASP A 423 25.72 5.85 22.37
N TRP A 424 26.68 6.75 22.55
CA TRP A 424 26.46 8.07 23.16
C TRP A 424 25.39 8.88 22.41
N LEU A 425 25.54 9.00 21.09
CA LEU A 425 24.65 9.77 20.23
C LEU A 425 23.22 9.22 20.28
N LEU A 426 23.06 7.89 20.18
CA LEU A 426 21.76 7.20 20.21
C LEU A 426 21.07 7.37 21.57
N ALA A 427 21.80 7.24 22.67
CA ALA A 427 21.28 7.45 24.01
C ALA A 427 20.83 8.92 24.22
N TRP A 428 21.63 9.89 23.76
CA TRP A 428 21.27 11.31 23.81
C TRP A 428 20.01 11.61 22.98
N LEU A 429 19.95 11.13 21.74
CA LEU A 429 18.77 11.27 20.87
C LEU A 429 17.53 10.61 21.47
N GLY A 430 17.65 9.41 22.02
CA GLY A 430 16.55 8.72 22.72
C GLY A 430 16.00 9.55 23.87
N GLY A 431 16.88 10.12 24.69
CA GLY A 431 16.53 11.07 25.75
C GLY A 431 15.81 12.32 25.23
N LEU A 432 16.31 12.96 24.16
CA LEU A 432 15.67 14.13 23.54
C LEU A 432 14.28 13.82 22.99
N VAL A 433 14.12 12.68 22.31
CA VAL A 433 12.83 12.24 21.77
C VAL A 433 11.85 11.98 22.92
N GLY A 434 12.27 11.26 23.96
CA GLY A 434 11.47 11.01 25.15
C GLY A 434 11.01 12.31 25.83
N TYR A 435 11.91 13.28 25.97
CA TYR A 435 11.61 14.60 26.49
C TYR A 435 10.58 15.34 25.63
N ALA A 436 10.80 15.41 24.30
CA ALA A 436 9.93 16.12 23.39
C ALA A 436 8.52 15.52 23.31
N VAL A 437 8.41 14.19 23.29
CA VAL A 437 7.14 13.45 23.25
C VAL A 437 6.37 13.67 24.55
N ALA A 438 7.01 13.47 25.71
CA ALA A 438 6.36 13.69 27.00
C ALA A 438 5.92 15.14 27.18
N TRP A 439 6.79 16.10 26.82
CA TRP A 439 6.48 17.53 26.87
C TRP A 439 5.26 17.90 26.03
N ARG A 440 5.17 17.36 24.80
CA ARG A 440 4.00 17.56 23.93
C ARG A 440 2.75 16.93 24.50
N LEU A 441 2.82 15.69 25.00
CA LEU A 441 1.68 15.01 25.62
C LEU A 441 1.16 15.72 26.87
N LEU A 442 2.05 16.29 27.68
CA LEU A 442 1.71 17.02 28.90
C LEU A 442 1.09 18.39 28.63
N ARG A 443 1.45 19.03 27.52
CA ARG A 443 0.94 20.36 27.11
C ARG A 443 -0.26 20.32 26.16
N ALA A 444 -0.47 19.22 25.46
CA ALA A 444 -1.58 19.07 24.53
C ALA A 444 -2.91 19.19 25.28
N PRO A 445 -3.82 20.12 24.90
CA PRO A 445 -5.17 20.14 25.45
C PRO A 445 -5.86 18.78 25.30
N ARG A 446 -6.56 18.37 26.36
CA ARG A 446 -7.15 17.03 26.48
C ARG A 446 -8.39 16.84 25.62
N HIS A 447 -9.07 17.93 25.31
CA HIS A 447 -10.19 17.96 24.36
C HIS A 447 -9.80 18.88 23.22
N ALA A 448 -10.11 18.47 21.99
CA ALA A 448 -10.12 19.41 20.90
C ALA A 448 -11.14 20.49 21.27
N VAL A 449 -10.69 21.70 21.61
CA VAL A 449 -11.56 22.87 21.52
C VAL A 449 -12.06 22.84 20.09
N SER A 450 -13.35 22.57 19.91
CA SER A 450 -14.00 22.71 18.60
C SER A 450 -13.83 24.16 18.20
N ALA A 451 -12.76 24.45 17.47
CA ALA A 451 -12.57 25.73 16.81
C ALA A 451 -13.49 25.76 15.59
N ARG A 452 -14.79 25.83 15.87
CA ARG A 452 -15.84 26.33 15.00
C ARG A 452 -17.09 26.59 15.85
N PRO A 453 -17.56 27.85 15.97
CA PRO A 453 -18.88 28.12 16.51
C PRO A 453 -19.92 27.56 15.54
N ALA A 454 -21.07 27.19 16.11
CA ALA A 454 -22.23 26.58 15.47
C ALA A 454 -22.55 27.15 14.07
N ALA A 455 -22.01 26.50 13.03
CA ALA A 455 -22.72 26.41 11.77
C ALA A 455 -23.65 25.20 11.91
N LYS A 456 -24.95 25.45 11.69
CA LYS A 456 -26.07 24.49 11.69
C LYS A 456 -25.61 23.04 11.51
N ALA A 457 -26.05 22.17 12.41
CA ALA A 457 -25.93 20.72 12.26
C ALA A 457 -26.41 20.32 10.86
N GLU A 458 -25.46 20.15 9.94
CA GLU A 458 -25.68 19.42 8.71
C GLU A 458 -25.95 17.96 9.09
N PRO A 459 -26.96 17.31 8.49
CA PRO A 459 -27.22 15.90 8.77
C PRO A 459 -25.95 15.11 8.50
N ALA A 460 -25.58 14.29 9.48
CA ALA A 460 -24.38 13.46 9.49
C ALA A 460 -24.06 12.94 8.09
N ALA A 461 -22.89 13.33 7.56
CA ALA A 461 -22.36 12.75 6.34
C ALA A 461 -22.44 11.23 6.47
N PRO A 462 -23.11 10.52 5.54
CA PRO A 462 -23.25 9.08 5.66
C PRO A 462 -21.85 8.49 5.64
N VAL A 463 -21.56 7.71 6.69
CA VAL A 463 -20.37 6.87 6.86
C VAL A 463 -19.87 6.45 5.48
N ALA A 464 -18.72 6.98 5.07
CA ALA A 464 -18.11 6.61 3.81
C ALA A 464 -17.97 5.09 3.80
N ALA A 465 -18.74 4.43 2.92
CA ALA A 465 -18.86 2.99 2.88
C ALA A 465 -17.46 2.36 2.75
N SER A 466 -16.94 1.83 3.85
CA SER A 466 -15.67 1.11 3.96
C SER A 466 -15.58 -0.02 2.93
N GLY A 467 -16.72 -0.59 2.52
CA GLY A 467 -16.81 -1.61 1.47
C GLY A 467 -16.40 -1.17 0.06
N ALA A 468 -16.41 0.13 -0.28
CA ALA A 468 -16.03 0.59 -1.62
C ALA A 468 -14.51 0.53 -1.87
N ARG A 469 -13.69 0.56 -0.81
CA ARG A 469 -12.22 0.52 -0.91
C ARG A 469 -11.68 -0.86 -1.24
N TRP A 470 -12.33 -1.91 -0.73
CA TRP A 470 -11.95 -3.31 -0.97
C TRP A 470 -12.65 -3.92 -2.18
N HIS A 471 -13.62 -3.24 -2.80
CA HIS A 471 -14.37 -3.79 -3.92
C HIS A 471 -13.49 -4.14 -5.12
N LEU A 472 -12.56 -3.27 -5.51
CA LEU A 472 -11.64 -3.56 -6.62
C LEU A 472 -10.75 -4.79 -6.33
N PRO A 473 -9.97 -4.83 -5.22
CA PRO A 473 -9.10 -5.98 -4.96
C PRO A 473 -9.90 -7.27 -4.72
N LEU A 474 -11.09 -7.23 -4.09
CA LEU A 474 -11.93 -8.41 -3.94
C LEU A 474 -12.46 -8.93 -5.27
N MET A 475 -12.88 -8.05 -6.19
CA MET A 475 -13.38 -8.47 -7.50
C MET A 475 -12.27 -9.01 -8.37
N VAL A 476 -11.14 -8.31 -8.46
CA VAL A 476 -9.99 -8.76 -9.23
C VAL A 476 -9.46 -10.06 -8.65
N GLY A 477 -9.28 -10.16 -7.32
CA GLY A 477 -8.82 -11.38 -6.65
C GLY A 477 -9.80 -12.55 -6.83
N GLY A 478 -11.10 -12.32 -6.65
CA GLY A 478 -12.12 -13.35 -6.85
C GLY A 478 -12.20 -13.85 -8.30
N MET A 479 -12.15 -12.95 -9.28
CA MET A 479 -12.10 -13.32 -10.70
C MET A 479 -10.80 -14.03 -11.07
N THR A 480 -9.67 -13.61 -10.48
CA THR A 480 -8.37 -14.27 -10.67
C THR A 480 -8.43 -15.71 -10.20
N LEU A 481 -8.96 -15.94 -8.98
CA LEU A 481 -9.16 -17.29 -8.44
C LEU A 481 -10.14 -18.11 -9.29
N LEU A 482 -11.21 -17.49 -9.79
CA LEU A 482 -12.20 -18.15 -10.63
C LEU A 482 -11.59 -18.57 -11.98
N PHE A 483 -10.86 -17.70 -12.66
CA PHE A 483 -10.21 -18.01 -13.93
C PHE A 483 -9.11 -19.04 -13.75
N TRP A 484 -8.29 -18.90 -12.71
CA TRP A 484 -7.26 -19.87 -12.38
C TRP A 484 -7.87 -21.25 -12.06
N GLY A 485 -8.92 -21.29 -11.24
CA GLY A 485 -9.62 -22.53 -10.90
C GLY A 485 -10.31 -23.16 -12.11
N ALA A 486 -10.92 -22.35 -12.98
CA ALA A 486 -11.53 -22.83 -14.23
C ALA A 486 -10.49 -23.45 -15.17
N ALA A 487 -9.29 -22.89 -15.24
CA ALA A 487 -8.21 -23.43 -16.07
C ALA A 487 -7.73 -24.83 -15.61
N HIS A 488 -7.81 -25.12 -14.32
CA HIS A 488 -7.36 -26.38 -13.73
C HIS A 488 -8.49 -27.39 -13.49
N ALA A 489 -9.75 -26.99 -13.70
CA ALA A 489 -10.90 -27.84 -13.47
C ALA A 489 -11.09 -28.84 -14.64
N PRO A 490 -11.13 -30.15 -14.39
CA PRO A 490 -11.22 -31.17 -15.45
C PRO A 490 -12.57 -31.15 -16.20
N PHE A 491 -13.61 -30.57 -15.60
CA PHE A 491 -14.94 -30.43 -16.20
C PHE A 491 -15.08 -29.18 -17.09
N VAL A 492 -14.08 -28.30 -17.13
CA VAL A 492 -14.13 -27.07 -17.93
C VAL A 492 -13.72 -27.36 -19.38
N PRO A 493 -14.50 -26.90 -20.39
CA PRO A 493 -14.20 -27.13 -21.80
C PRO A 493 -12.78 -26.72 -22.17
N TYR A 494 -12.16 -27.49 -23.07
CA TYR A 494 -10.77 -27.30 -23.49
C TYR A 494 -10.47 -25.85 -23.93
N ASN A 495 -11.35 -25.23 -24.72
CA ASN A 495 -11.19 -23.84 -25.19
C ASN A 495 -11.11 -22.81 -24.05
N VAL A 496 -11.71 -23.09 -22.89
CA VAL A 496 -11.66 -22.21 -21.71
C VAL A 496 -10.39 -22.47 -20.90
N ARG A 497 -9.91 -23.73 -20.86
CA ARG A 497 -8.65 -24.08 -20.20
C ARG A 497 -7.45 -23.52 -20.95
N GLU A 498 -7.51 -23.50 -22.28
CA GLU A 498 -6.44 -22.99 -23.15
C GLU A 498 -6.47 -21.48 -23.39
N LEU A 499 -7.49 -20.79 -22.86
CA LEU A 499 -7.57 -19.34 -22.92
C LEU A 499 -6.43 -18.65 -22.14
N LEU A 500 -5.80 -19.33 -21.19
CA LEU A 500 -4.69 -18.79 -20.41
C LEU A 500 -3.35 -19.34 -20.89
N ARG A 501 -2.33 -18.47 -20.94
CA ARG A 501 -0.96 -18.93 -21.21
C ARG A 501 -0.49 -19.88 -20.10
N GLN A 502 -0.11 -21.10 -20.46
CA GLN A 502 0.21 -22.18 -19.51
C GLN A 502 1.47 -21.87 -18.67
N ASP A 503 2.45 -21.18 -19.26
CA ASP A 503 3.72 -20.80 -18.60
C ASP A 503 3.54 -19.92 -17.36
N SER A 504 2.43 -19.18 -17.30
CA SER A 504 2.15 -18.21 -16.24
C SER A 504 0.65 -18.11 -15.92
N ALA A 505 -0.03 -19.25 -15.76
CA ALA A 505 -1.50 -19.32 -15.61
C ALA A 505 -2.07 -18.37 -14.55
N TRP A 506 -1.34 -18.15 -13.44
CA TRP A 506 -1.74 -17.20 -12.40
C TRP A 506 -1.69 -15.74 -12.88
N LEU A 507 -0.59 -15.32 -13.50
CA LEU A 507 -0.44 -13.96 -14.03
C LEU A 507 -1.46 -13.71 -15.16
N SER A 508 -1.64 -14.69 -16.05
CA SER A 508 -2.65 -14.68 -17.11
C SER A 508 -4.06 -14.48 -16.53
N SER A 509 -4.40 -15.20 -15.45
CA SER A 509 -5.69 -15.06 -14.76
C SER A 509 -5.88 -13.66 -14.17
N LEU A 510 -4.84 -13.08 -13.57
CA LEU A 510 -4.88 -11.74 -13.01
C LEU A 510 -5.06 -10.68 -14.11
N LEU A 511 -4.30 -10.77 -15.19
CA LEU A 511 -4.37 -9.85 -16.32
C LEU A 511 -5.73 -9.94 -17.03
N LEU A 512 -6.28 -11.14 -17.19
CA LEU A 512 -7.64 -11.34 -17.71
C LEU A 512 -8.70 -10.74 -16.78
N ALA A 513 -8.57 -10.92 -15.46
CA ALA A 513 -9.46 -10.30 -14.48
C ALA A 513 -9.41 -8.77 -14.55
N LEU A 514 -8.22 -8.19 -14.70
CA LEU A 514 -8.03 -6.76 -14.90
C LEU A 514 -8.65 -6.29 -16.22
N ALA A 515 -8.50 -7.05 -17.31
CA ALA A 515 -9.11 -6.74 -18.61
C ALA A 515 -10.64 -6.74 -18.52
N CYS A 516 -11.26 -7.77 -17.93
CA CYS A 516 -12.71 -7.82 -17.73
C CYS A 516 -13.22 -6.67 -16.84
N TYR A 517 -12.51 -6.36 -15.75
CA TYR A 517 -12.86 -5.21 -14.90
C TYR A 517 -12.77 -3.89 -15.67
N TRP A 518 -11.70 -3.69 -16.44
CA TRP A 518 -11.49 -2.53 -17.28
C TRP A 518 -12.60 -2.35 -18.30
N LEU A 519 -12.93 -3.42 -19.04
CA LEU A 519 -14.00 -3.45 -20.04
C LEU A 519 -15.36 -3.07 -19.43
N ALA A 520 -15.66 -3.57 -18.23
CA ALA A 520 -16.93 -3.30 -17.54
C ALA A 520 -17.06 -1.88 -16.96
N VAL A 521 -15.95 -1.27 -16.52
CA VAL A 521 -15.97 -0.07 -15.66
C VAL A 521 -15.56 1.21 -16.40
N TRP A 522 -14.62 1.13 -17.35
CA TRP A 522 -14.11 2.31 -18.02
C TRP A 522 -15.20 3.14 -18.75
N PRO A 523 -16.16 2.56 -19.49
CA PRO A 523 -17.18 3.36 -20.16
C PRO A 523 -18.12 4.05 -19.15
N VAL A 524 -18.35 3.44 -17.98
CA VAL A 524 -19.09 4.07 -16.86
C VAL A 524 -18.32 5.26 -16.29
N TRP A 525 -17.00 5.15 -16.16
CA TRP A 525 -16.14 6.26 -15.77
C TRP A 525 -16.13 7.37 -16.82
N LEU A 526 -16.02 7.02 -18.10
CA LEU A 526 -16.00 7.96 -19.22
C LEU A 526 -17.31 8.75 -19.28
N ALA A 527 -18.45 8.08 -19.15
CA ALA A 527 -19.77 8.70 -19.11
C ALA A 527 -19.90 9.72 -17.96
N ARG A 528 -19.21 9.53 -16.83
CA ARG A 528 -19.29 10.43 -15.67
C ARG A 528 -18.55 11.75 -15.84
N ARG A 529 -17.52 11.79 -16.71
CA ARG A 529 -16.69 12.99 -16.93
C ARG A 529 -17.54 14.15 -17.45
N ARG A 530 -17.27 15.36 -16.94
CA ARG A 530 -17.92 16.60 -17.37
C ARG A 530 -17.00 17.30 -18.38
N VAL A 531 -17.47 17.47 -19.60
CA VAL A 531 -16.80 18.22 -20.66
C VAL A 531 -17.81 19.22 -21.23
N SER A 532 -17.39 20.43 -21.62
CA SER A 532 -18.26 21.47 -22.19
C SER A 532 -18.10 21.58 -23.71
N GLY A 533 -19.16 22.01 -24.41
CA GLY A 533 -19.12 22.35 -25.83
C GLY A 533 -18.74 21.21 -26.78
N LEU A 534 -18.02 21.57 -27.86
CA LEU A 534 -17.59 20.67 -28.94
C LEU A 534 -16.52 19.66 -28.50
N ALA A 535 -15.78 19.92 -27.43
CA ALA A 535 -14.82 18.96 -26.85
C ALA A 535 -15.49 17.63 -26.43
N ARG A 536 -16.82 17.61 -26.26
CA ARG A 536 -17.61 16.39 -26.04
C ARG A 536 -17.55 15.40 -27.21
N LEU A 537 -17.46 15.90 -28.44
CA LEU A 537 -17.42 15.06 -29.64
C LEU A 537 -16.09 14.27 -29.72
N GLY A 538 -14.98 14.85 -29.25
CA GLY A 538 -13.69 14.15 -29.16
C GLY A 538 -13.56 13.24 -27.95
N GLN A 539 -14.29 13.50 -26.85
CA GLN A 539 -14.17 12.74 -25.61
C GLN A 539 -14.50 11.26 -25.78
N LEU A 540 -15.56 10.94 -26.51
CA LEU A 540 -15.98 9.55 -26.70
C LEU A 540 -15.00 8.75 -27.57
N PRO A 541 -14.65 9.16 -28.80
CA PRO A 541 -13.71 8.40 -29.62
C PRO A 541 -12.34 8.28 -28.96
N LEU A 542 -11.76 9.37 -28.42
CA LEU A 542 -10.47 9.29 -27.72
C LEU A 542 -10.55 8.40 -26.47
N GLY A 543 -11.64 8.48 -25.72
CA GLY A 543 -11.87 7.63 -24.56
C GLY A 543 -12.02 6.16 -24.92
N LEU A 544 -12.60 5.84 -26.09
CA LEU A 544 -12.76 4.48 -26.59
C LEU A 544 -11.49 3.93 -27.26
N LEU A 545 -10.60 4.80 -27.78
CA LEU A 545 -9.25 4.40 -28.18
C LEU A 545 -8.44 3.92 -26.97
N VAL A 546 -8.46 4.68 -25.87
CA VAL A 546 -7.80 4.28 -24.61
C VAL A 546 -8.44 3.03 -24.03
N TYR A 547 -9.77 2.91 -24.12
CA TYR A 547 -10.52 1.73 -23.69
C TYR A 547 -10.03 0.45 -24.39
N GLY A 548 -10.03 0.46 -25.73
CA GLY A 548 -9.65 -0.69 -26.54
C GLY A 548 -8.15 -0.99 -26.45
N GLY A 549 -7.30 0.05 -26.48
CA GLY A 549 -5.85 -0.11 -26.44
C GLY A 549 -5.35 -0.69 -25.12
N ALA A 550 -5.88 -0.22 -23.99
CA ALA A 550 -5.53 -0.80 -22.68
C ALA A 550 -6.04 -2.24 -22.53
N ALA A 551 -7.25 -2.54 -23.03
CA ALA A 551 -7.76 -3.91 -23.05
C ALA A 551 -6.89 -4.82 -23.91
N PHE A 552 -6.42 -4.34 -25.07
CA PHE A 552 -5.51 -5.09 -25.94
C PHE A 552 -4.19 -5.43 -25.25
N LEU A 553 -3.53 -4.43 -24.65
CA LEU A 553 -2.26 -4.63 -23.94
C LEU A 553 -2.37 -5.65 -22.80
N LEU A 554 -3.50 -5.64 -22.07
CA LEU A 554 -3.75 -6.63 -21.03
C LEU A 554 -3.97 -8.02 -21.61
N LEU A 555 -4.69 -8.14 -22.73
CA LEU A 555 -5.04 -9.43 -23.33
C LEU A 555 -3.89 -10.08 -24.07
N VAL A 556 -3.05 -9.31 -24.78
CA VAL A 556 -1.82 -9.82 -25.42
C VAL A 556 -0.90 -10.49 -24.40
N ALA A 557 -0.84 -9.93 -23.18
CA ALA A 557 -0.07 -10.51 -22.09
C ALA A 557 -0.78 -11.67 -21.36
N ALA A 558 -2.12 -11.80 -21.49
CA ALA A 558 -2.92 -12.77 -20.74
C ALA A 558 -3.28 -14.04 -21.53
N VAL A 559 -3.48 -13.92 -22.85
CA VAL A 559 -4.09 -14.93 -23.70
C VAL A 559 -3.14 -15.28 -24.86
N PRO A 560 -3.18 -16.51 -25.42
CA PRO A 560 -2.46 -16.85 -26.65
C PRO A 560 -2.89 -15.99 -27.85
N ASP A 561 -1.96 -15.76 -28.79
CA ASP A 561 -2.22 -14.95 -29.99
C ASP A 561 -3.31 -15.57 -30.89
N GLU A 562 -3.39 -16.91 -30.92
CA GLU A 562 -4.42 -17.65 -31.66
C GLU A 562 -5.84 -17.25 -31.24
N SER A 563 -6.10 -17.15 -29.94
CA SER A 563 -7.42 -16.74 -29.44
C SER A 563 -7.77 -15.29 -29.77
N LEU A 564 -6.77 -14.42 -29.96
CA LEU A 564 -6.99 -13.05 -30.46
C LEU A 564 -7.31 -13.08 -31.94
N HIS A 565 -6.59 -13.87 -32.73
CA HIS A 565 -6.84 -14.04 -34.16
C HIS A 565 -8.21 -14.66 -34.46
N ASP A 566 -8.70 -15.55 -33.60
CA ASP A 566 -10.05 -16.11 -33.73
C ASP A 566 -11.14 -15.01 -33.72
N LEU A 567 -10.90 -13.92 -32.99
CA LEU A 567 -11.83 -12.81 -32.85
C LEU A 567 -11.62 -11.70 -33.89
N VAL A 568 -10.39 -11.30 -34.18
CA VAL A 568 -10.12 -10.14 -35.06
C VAL A 568 -9.53 -10.50 -36.42
N GLY A 569 -9.22 -11.78 -36.64
CA GLY A 569 -8.51 -12.29 -37.81
C GLY A 569 -6.99 -12.27 -37.63
N SER A 570 -6.32 -13.13 -38.39
CA SER A 570 -4.86 -13.04 -38.55
C SER A 570 -4.50 -11.77 -39.36
N PRO A 571 -3.32 -11.17 -39.13
CA PRO A 571 -2.90 -9.97 -39.86
C PRO A 571 -2.80 -10.21 -41.38
N VAL A 572 -3.47 -9.38 -42.19
CA VAL A 572 -3.47 -9.45 -43.66
C VAL A 572 -2.83 -8.23 -44.32
N LEU A 573 -2.60 -7.15 -43.58
CA LEU A 573 -1.97 -5.91 -44.06
C LEU A 573 -0.44 -5.91 -43.86
N HIS A 574 0.10 -6.96 -43.23
CA HIS A 574 1.53 -7.16 -42.98
C HIS A 574 2.20 -5.99 -42.23
N TRP A 575 1.49 -5.35 -41.31
CA TRP A 575 2.07 -4.31 -40.46
C TRP A 575 3.09 -4.91 -39.47
N PRO A 576 4.13 -4.16 -39.08
CA PRO A 576 5.14 -4.66 -38.17
C PRO A 576 4.53 -4.97 -36.78
N GLY A 577 4.96 -6.08 -36.16
CA GLY A 577 4.51 -6.46 -34.82
C GLY A 577 3.00 -6.67 -34.72
N GLN A 578 2.40 -6.19 -33.63
CA GLN A 578 0.97 -6.40 -33.34
C GLN A 578 0.07 -5.19 -33.65
N TRP A 579 0.53 -4.24 -34.47
CA TRP A 579 -0.21 -3.00 -34.74
C TRP A 579 -1.54 -3.24 -35.47
N GLU A 580 -1.57 -4.14 -36.46
CA GLU A 580 -2.81 -4.48 -37.17
C GLU A 580 -3.82 -5.15 -36.24
N THR A 581 -3.40 -6.21 -35.53
CA THR A 581 -4.23 -6.93 -34.55
C THR A 581 -4.77 -5.98 -33.49
N GLY A 582 -3.92 -5.08 -32.97
CA GLY A 582 -4.32 -4.08 -31.98
C GLY A 582 -5.35 -3.09 -32.51
N LEU A 583 -5.21 -2.60 -33.75
CA LEU A 583 -6.17 -1.67 -34.34
C LEU A 583 -7.52 -2.35 -34.60
N ARG A 584 -7.52 -3.58 -35.12
CA ARG A 584 -8.73 -4.39 -35.32
C ARG A 584 -9.42 -4.69 -33.98
N TRP A 585 -8.66 -4.99 -32.94
CA TRP A 585 -9.18 -5.16 -31.58
C TRP A 585 -9.83 -3.88 -31.02
N VAL A 586 -9.20 -2.73 -31.23
CA VAL A 586 -9.78 -1.44 -30.83
C VAL A 586 -11.10 -1.21 -31.57
N ALA A 587 -11.17 -1.48 -32.88
CA ALA A 587 -12.40 -1.37 -33.64
C ALA A 587 -13.51 -2.28 -33.07
N LEU A 588 -13.20 -3.56 -32.82
CA LEU A 588 -14.14 -4.52 -32.22
C LEU A 588 -14.65 -4.06 -30.85
N THR A 589 -13.73 -3.66 -29.96
CA THR A 589 -14.08 -3.27 -28.58
C THR A 589 -14.81 -1.93 -28.49
N THR A 590 -14.67 -1.03 -29.48
CA THR A 590 -15.44 0.22 -29.48
C THR A 590 -16.95 -0.01 -29.55
N VAL A 591 -17.43 -1.14 -30.11
CA VAL A 591 -18.87 -1.49 -30.15
C VAL A 591 -19.45 -1.65 -28.75
N PRO A 592 -19.03 -2.62 -27.91
CA PRO A 592 -19.54 -2.74 -26.55
C PRO A 592 -19.21 -1.51 -25.69
N GLY A 593 -18.05 -0.87 -25.90
CA GLY A 593 -17.66 0.34 -25.17
C GLY A 593 -18.63 1.51 -25.40
N ALA A 594 -19.01 1.78 -26.65
CA ALA A 594 -19.96 2.83 -27.00
C ALA A 594 -21.37 2.53 -26.49
N LEU A 595 -21.84 1.28 -26.59
CA LEU A 595 -23.17 0.88 -26.16
C LEU A 595 -23.31 0.89 -24.63
N LEU A 596 -22.28 0.46 -23.91
CA LEU A 596 -22.24 0.54 -22.44
C LEU A 596 -22.20 2.01 -21.98
N TYR A 597 -21.42 2.85 -22.67
CA TYR A 597 -21.42 4.30 -22.46
C TYR A 597 -22.83 4.90 -22.65
N LEU A 598 -23.52 4.56 -23.73
CA LEU A 598 -24.87 5.03 -24.02
C LEU A 598 -25.87 4.57 -22.95
N ALA A 599 -25.83 3.32 -22.53
CA ALA A 599 -26.68 2.78 -21.47
C ALA A 599 -26.52 3.59 -20.17
N VAL A 600 -25.28 3.90 -19.78
CA VAL A 600 -24.99 4.74 -18.60
C VAL A 600 -25.53 6.16 -18.78
N GLN A 601 -25.41 6.75 -19.97
CA GLN A 601 -25.95 8.07 -20.27
C GLN A 601 -27.49 8.09 -20.21
N THR A 602 -28.16 7.06 -20.70
CA THR A 602 -29.62 6.90 -20.58
C THR A 602 -30.06 6.88 -19.12
N VAL A 603 -29.41 6.08 -18.27
CA VAL A 603 -29.69 6.06 -16.82
C VAL A 603 -29.44 7.43 -16.19
N ARG A 604 -28.41 8.16 -16.61
CA ARG A 604 -28.15 9.53 -16.13
C ARG A 604 -29.21 10.54 -16.59
N ARG A 605 -29.76 10.37 -17.80
CA ARG A 605 -30.87 11.18 -18.33
C ARG A 605 -32.13 10.95 -17.50
N TRP A 606 -32.47 9.70 -17.19
CA TRP A 606 -33.60 9.34 -16.34
C TRP A 606 -33.50 9.92 -14.92
N ARG A 607 -32.26 10.16 -14.43
CA ARG A 607 -32.01 10.87 -13.16
C ARG A 607 -32.15 12.40 -13.26
N GLY A 608 -32.72 12.94 -14.34
CA GLY A 608 -32.96 14.38 -14.51
C GLY A 608 -31.75 15.20 -14.97
N ARG A 609 -30.65 14.58 -15.43
CA ARG A 609 -29.53 15.35 -16.01
C ARG A 609 -29.88 15.83 -17.42
N ARG A 610 -29.73 17.13 -17.67
CA ARG A 610 -29.73 17.70 -19.03
C ARG A 610 -28.52 17.16 -19.81
N LEU A 611 -28.75 16.10 -20.58
CA LEU A 611 -27.77 15.53 -21.50
C LEU A 611 -28.06 16.04 -22.90
N GLY A 612 -27.07 16.68 -23.53
CA GLY A 612 -27.18 17.09 -24.93
C GLY A 612 -27.16 15.87 -25.86
N ALA A 613 -27.90 15.95 -26.97
CA ALA A 613 -27.98 14.91 -28.01
C ALA A 613 -26.61 14.51 -28.59
N LEU A 614 -25.59 15.38 -28.45
CA LEU A 614 -24.21 15.14 -28.91
C LEU A 614 -23.59 13.83 -28.43
N HIS A 615 -23.97 13.31 -27.26
CA HIS A 615 -23.46 12.01 -26.78
C HIS A 615 -23.94 10.84 -27.63
N PHE A 616 -25.19 10.93 -28.13
CA PHE A 616 -25.79 9.90 -28.98
C PHE A 616 -25.22 10.00 -30.40
N TRP A 617 -25.04 11.21 -30.92
CA TRP A 617 -24.38 11.43 -32.22
C TRP A 617 -22.94 10.95 -32.25
N ALA A 618 -22.15 11.26 -31.22
CA ALA A 618 -20.76 10.79 -31.13
C ALA A 618 -20.69 9.26 -31.09
N ALA A 619 -21.60 8.60 -30.35
CA ALA A 619 -21.64 7.15 -30.30
C ALA A 619 -22.09 6.53 -31.63
N GLY A 620 -23.05 7.14 -32.31
CA GLY A 620 -23.48 6.73 -33.65
C GLY A 620 -22.32 6.76 -34.65
N LEU A 621 -21.52 7.83 -34.65
CA LEU A 621 -20.33 7.92 -35.52
C LEU A 621 -19.32 6.81 -35.20
N VAL A 622 -19.04 6.54 -33.92
CA VAL A 622 -18.15 5.45 -33.52
C VAL A 622 -18.68 4.08 -33.98
N LEU A 623 -19.98 3.83 -33.83
CA LEU A 623 -20.59 2.57 -34.26
C LEU A 623 -20.57 2.38 -35.78
N LEU A 624 -20.72 3.46 -36.56
CA LEU A 624 -20.58 3.42 -38.02
C LEU A 624 -19.13 3.09 -38.43
N LEU A 625 -18.14 3.70 -37.78
CA LEU A 625 -16.73 3.38 -38.01
C LEU A 625 -16.40 1.95 -37.58
N ALA A 626 -16.99 1.48 -36.48
CA ALA A 626 -16.83 0.11 -36.01
C ALA A 626 -17.45 -0.90 -36.98
N TYR A 627 -18.63 -0.61 -37.56
CA TYR A 627 -19.22 -1.45 -38.62
C TYR A 627 -18.27 -1.58 -39.81
N TRP A 628 -17.68 -0.46 -40.26
CA TRP A 628 -16.72 -0.46 -41.36
C TRP A 628 -15.50 -1.34 -41.03
N GLY A 629 -14.93 -1.21 -39.83
CA GLY A 629 -13.73 -1.97 -39.43
C GLY A 629 -13.98 -3.46 -39.12
N VAL A 630 -15.11 -3.77 -38.47
CA VAL A 630 -15.41 -5.13 -37.94
C VAL A 630 -16.15 -6.00 -38.93
N VAL A 631 -16.95 -5.40 -39.83
CA VAL A 631 -17.77 -6.15 -40.79
C VAL A 631 -17.29 -5.92 -42.22
N ALA A 632 -17.20 -4.66 -42.67
CA ALA A 632 -16.87 -4.36 -44.06
C ALA A 632 -15.38 -4.62 -44.41
N GLN A 633 -14.48 -4.49 -43.44
CA GLN A 633 -13.03 -4.72 -43.57
C GLN A 633 -12.55 -5.87 -42.67
N ALA A 634 -13.45 -6.81 -42.35
CA ALA A 634 -13.13 -7.96 -41.51
C ALA A 634 -12.00 -8.79 -42.14
N ALA A 635 -11.05 -9.23 -41.31
CA ALA A 635 -10.03 -10.22 -41.69
C ALA A 635 -10.33 -11.61 -41.11
N THR A 636 -11.57 -11.82 -40.67
CA THR A 636 -12.06 -13.07 -40.09
C THR A 636 -13.45 -13.36 -40.60
N ASP A 637 -13.69 -14.61 -40.94
CA ASP A 637 -15.00 -15.18 -41.27
C ASP A 637 -15.77 -15.57 -39.99
N ASN A 638 -15.06 -15.91 -38.90
CA ASN A 638 -15.63 -16.38 -37.63
C ASN A 638 -16.67 -15.43 -37.01
N LEU A 639 -16.56 -14.11 -37.23
CA LEU A 639 -17.55 -13.14 -36.77
C LEU A 639 -18.58 -12.80 -37.85
N THR A 640 -18.16 -12.62 -39.09
CA THR A 640 -19.05 -12.15 -40.16
C THR A 640 -20.04 -13.21 -40.61
N GLU A 641 -19.69 -14.49 -40.54
CA GLU A 641 -20.61 -15.61 -40.84
C GLU A 641 -21.71 -15.74 -39.79
N LEU A 642 -21.47 -15.29 -38.55
CA LEU A 642 -22.48 -15.31 -37.49
C LEU A 642 -23.52 -14.20 -37.64
N ILE A 643 -23.26 -13.18 -38.47
CA ILE A 643 -24.15 -12.02 -38.66
C ILE A 643 -25.14 -12.30 -39.79
N ALA A 644 -26.42 -12.06 -39.54
CA ALA A 644 -27.47 -12.25 -40.55
C ALA A 644 -27.33 -11.32 -41.77
N VAL A 645 -27.93 -11.72 -42.89
CA VAL A 645 -28.00 -10.89 -44.12
C VAL A 645 -29.38 -10.21 -44.19
N PRO A 646 -29.46 -8.90 -44.48
CA PRO A 646 -28.38 -7.97 -44.80
C PRO A 646 -27.61 -7.46 -43.57
N GLN A 647 -26.28 -7.47 -43.66
CA GLN A 647 -25.35 -7.21 -42.56
C GLN A 647 -25.53 -5.85 -41.85
N PRO A 648 -25.85 -4.71 -42.50
CA PRO A 648 -26.06 -3.45 -41.78
C PRO A 648 -27.25 -3.50 -40.78
N LEU A 649 -28.37 -4.11 -41.18
CA LEU A 649 -29.55 -4.22 -40.33
C LEU A 649 -29.31 -5.22 -39.20
N ALA A 650 -28.65 -6.34 -39.52
CA ALA A 650 -28.26 -7.33 -38.53
C ALA A 650 -27.28 -6.78 -37.48
N PHE A 651 -26.26 -6.03 -37.91
CA PHE A 651 -25.33 -5.33 -37.01
C PHE A 651 -26.05 -4.32 -36.10
N ALA A 652 -27.01 -3.56 -36.66
CA ALA A 652 -27.82 -2.65 -35.87
C ALA A 652 -28.68 -3.41 -34.83
N ALA A 653 -29.28 -4.54 -35.21
CA ALA A 653 -30.01 -5.40 -34.28
C ALA A 653 -29.11 -5.92 -33.15
N LEU A 654 -27.89 -6.38 -33.45
CA LEU A 654 -26.90 -6.80 -32.44
C LEU A 654 -26.48 -5.64 -31.52
N CYS A 655 -26.38 -4.41 -32.05
CA CYS A 655 -26.12 -3.23 -31.23
C CYS A 655 -27.28 -2.94 -30.27
N VAL A 656 -28.53 -3.09 -30.70
CA VAL A 656 -29.71 -2.92 -29.84
C VAL A 656 -29.76 -4.03 -28.79
N TRP A 657 -29.43 -5.27 -29.16
CA TRP A 657 -29.29 -6.38 -28.22
C TRP A 657 -28.28 -6.07 -27.11
N LEU A 658 -27.04 -5.71 -27.45
CA LEU A 658 -26.01 -5.32 -26.48
C LEU A 658 -26.43 -4.12 -25.63
N TYR A 659 -27.06 -3.11 -26.24
CA TYR A 659 -27.56 -1.94 -25.52
C TYR A 659 -28.64 -2.31 -24.50
N THR A 660 -29.58 -3.20 -24.82
CA THR A 660 -30.63 -3.63 -23.87
C THR A 660 -30.04 -4.38 -22.67
N LEU A 661 -29.03 -5.22 -22.91
CA LEU A 661 -28.28 -5.92 -21.86
C LEU A 661 -27.54 -4.94 -20.95
N PHE A 662 -26.77 -4.00 -21.52
CA PHE A 662 -26.03 -3.00 -20.74
C PHE A 662 -26.95 -2.02 -20.01
N LEU A 663 -28.10 -1.68 -20.59
CA LEU A 663 -29.10 -0.83 -19.93
C LEU A 663 -29.68 -1.53 -18.70
N ALA A 664 -30.02 -2.82 -18.80
CA ALA A 664 -30.50 -3.60 -17.66
C ALA A 664 -29.45 -3.64 -16.54
N ALA A 665 -28.17 -3.90 -16.87
CA ALA A 665 -27.07 -3.88 -15.90
C ALA A 665 -26.89 -2.50 -15.24
N ALA A 666 -26.89 -1.41 -16.02
CA ALA A 666 -26.73 -0.05 -15.53
C ALA A 666 -27.91 0.39 -14.63
N VAL A 667 -29.14 -0.01 -14.97
CA VAL A 667 -30.34 0.25 -14.16
C VAL A 667 -30.28 -0.52 -12.85
N LEU A 668 -29.83 -1.77 -12.87
CA LEU A 668 -29.69 -2.61 -11.67
C LEU A 668 -28.59 -2.07 -10.72
N ALA A 669 -27.45 -1.63 -11.26
CA ALA A 669 -26.37 -1.00 -10.50
C ALA A 669 -26.74 0.37 -9.91
N SER A 670 -27.73 1.05 -10.51
CA SER A 670 -28.14 2.42 -10.19
C SER A 670 -29.02 2.49 -8.92
N PRO A 671 -28.56 3.10 -7.82
CA PRO A 671 -29.36 3.23 -6.59
C PRO A 671 -30.60 4.14 -6.74
N ALA A 672 -30.63 4.99 -7.77
CA ALA A 672 -31.70 5.97 -7.98
C ALA A 672 -32.81 5.49 -8.94
N ALA A 673 -32.67 4.30 -9.54
CA ALA A 673 -33.77 3.73 -10.33
C ALA A 673 -34.91 3.31 -9.41
N HIS A 674 -36.15 3.72 -9.71
CA HIS A 674 -37.34 3.25 -9.01
C HIS A 674 -37.45 1.72 -9.09
N ARG A 675 -38.00 1.09 -8.05
CA ARG A 675 -38.14 -0.39 -7.98
C ARG A 675 -38.86 -0.95 -9.21
N THR A 676 -39.89 -0.26 -9.68
CA THR A 676 -40.64 -0.58 -10.89
C THR A 676 -39.76 -0.53 -12.14
N ALA A 677 -38.98 0.53 -12.33
CA ALA A 677 -38.06 0.66 -13.47
C ALA A 677 -37.01 -0.47 -13.51
N ARG A 678 -36.49 -0.91 -12.35
CA ARG A 678 -35.56 -2.05 -12.30
C ARG A 678 -36.21 -3.36 -12.72
N LEU A 679 -37.40 -3.65 -12.17
CA LEU A 679 -38.14 -4.86 -12.50
C LEU A 679 -38.54 -4.89 -13.98
N VAL A 680 -39.08 -3.79 -14.49
CA VAL A 680 -39.51 -3.69 -15.90
C VAL A 680 -38.32 -3.80 -16.86
N THR A 681 -37.22 -3.09 -16.60
CA THR A 681 -36.06 -3.12 -17.52
C THR A 681 -35.42 -4.51 -17.54
N VAL A 682 -35.27 -5.17 -16.38
CA VAL A 682 -34.71 -6.52 -16.31
C VAL A 682 -35.67 -7.53 -16.94
N ALA A 683 -36.98 -7.47 -16.65
CA ALA A 683 -37.97 -8.38 -17.22
C ALA A 683 -38.10 -8.23 -18.75
N ALA A 684 -38.07 -6.99 -19.26
CA ALA A 684 -38.13 -6.73 -20.70
C ALA A 684 -36.82 -7.06 -21.43
N SER A 685 -35.69 -7.14 -20.72
CA SER A 685 -34.38 -7.36 -21.36
C SER A 685 -34.27 -8.71 -22.07
N LEU A 686 -34.85 -9.78 -21.52
CA LEU A 686 -34.74 -11.11 -22.11
C LEU A 686 -35.60 -11.28 -23.38
N PRO A 687 -36.91 -10.91 -23.41
CA PRO A 687 -37.69 -10.96 -24.65
C PRO A 687 -37.12 -10.06 -25.76
N LEU A 688 -36.65 -8.86 -25.41
CA LEU A 688 -35.99 -7.98 -26.37
C LEU A 688 -34.70 -8.61 -26.89
N ALA A 689 -33.93 -9.27 -26.02
CA ALA A 689 -32.72 -9.93 -26.44
C ALA A 689 -32.99 -11.09 -27.41
N VAL A 690 -34.02 -11.90 -27.16
CA VAL A 690 -34.45 -12.97 -28.07
C VAL A 690 -34.79 -12.40 -29.45
N LEU A 691 -35.58 -11.33 -29.50
CA LEU A 691 -35.98 -10.67 -30.76
C LEU A 691 -34.77 -10.17 -31.54
N PHE A 692 -33.87 -9.41 -30.91
CA PHE A 692 -32.75 -8.79 -31.61
C PHE A 692 -31.63 -9.77 -31.95
N LEU A 693 -31.46 -10.85 -31.18
CA LEU A 693 -30.57 -11.95 -31.58
C LEU A 693 -31.11 -12.69 -32.80
N HIS A 694 -32.42 -12.92 -32.87
CA HIS A 694 -33.04 -13.55 -34.04
C HIS A 694 -32.90 -12.69 -35.31
N LEU A 695 -32.97 -11.35 -35.18
CA LEU A 695 -32.76 -10.42 -36.29
C LEU A 695 -31.29 -10.20 -36.65
N GLY A 696 -30.38 -10.39 -35.69
CA GLY A 696 -28.96 -10.05 -35.81
C GLY A 696 -28.05 -11.22 -36.17
N LEU A 697 -28.42 -12.43 -35.78
CA LEU A 697 -27.60 -13.63 -35.97
C LEU A 697 -28.12 -14.51 -37.11
N ALA A 698 -27.20 -15.18 -37.81
CA ALA A 698 -27.53 -16.12 -38.87
C ALA A 698 -28.34 -17.32 -38.32
N GLY A 699 -29.51 -17.55 -38.93
CA GLY A 699 -30.41 -18.66 -38.57
C GLY A 699 -29.90 -20.02 -39.06
N GLU A 700 -29.18 -20.04 -40.18
CA GLU A 700 -28.61 -21.23 -40.80
C GLU A 700 -27.20 -20.88 -41.31
N ILE A 701 -26.22 -21.68 -40.91
CA ILE A 701 -24.82 -21.63 -41.34
C ILE A 701 -24.45 -23.03 -41.81
N ASP A 702 -23.87 -23.13 -43.01
CA ASP A 702 -23.32 -24.37 -43.54
C ASP A 702 -21.79 -24.29 -43.48
N LYS A 703 -21.20 -25.05 -42.55
CA LYS A 703 -19.74 -25.11 -42.36
C LYS A 703 -19.34 -26.51 -41.92
N TYR A 704 -18.24 -27.01 -42.47
CA TYR A 704 -17.72 -28.37 -42.18
C TYR A 704 -18.70 -29.52 -42.46
N GLY A 705 -19.61 -29.34 -43.43
CA GLY A 705 -20.61 -30.36 -43.79
C GLY A 705 -21.72 -30.53 -42.77
N GLN A 706 -21.92 -29.56 -41.87
CA GLN A 706 -23.00 -29.54 -40.89
C GLN A 706 -23.77 -28.21 -40.99
N GLN A 707 -25.09 -28.28 -40.83
CA GLN A 707 -25.97 -27.12 -40.77
C GLN A 707 -26.34 -26.81 -39.32
N PHE A 708 -26.08 -25.58 -38.89
CA PHE A 708 -26.37 -25.11 -37.54
C PHE A 708 -26.65 -23.60 -37.51
N SER A 709 -27.36 -23.14 -36.49
CA SER A 709 -27.56 -21.70 -36.25
C SER A 709 -26.35 -21.08 -35.55
N ALA A 710 -26.15 -19.77 -35.69
CA ALA A 710 -25.11 -19.04 -34.96
C ALA A 710 -25.22 -19.22 -33.43
N MET A 711 -26.44 -19.33 -32.89
CA MET A 711 -26.67 -19.58 -31.47
C MET A 711 -26.25 -21.00 -31.05
N GLN A 712 -26.49 -22.00 -31.89
CA GLN A 712 -25.98 -23.35 -31.67
C GLN A 712 -24.45 -23.38 -31.73
N PHE A 713 -23.85 -22.64 -32.64
CA PHE A 713 -22.40 -22.47 -32.69
C PHE A 713 -21.85 -21.85 -31.39
N LEU A 714 -22.47 -20.80 -30.85
CA LEU A 714 -21.93 -20.14 -29.67
C LEU A 714 -22.16 -20.91 -28.35
N LEU A 715 -23.23 -21.71 -28.25
CA LEU A 715 -23.68 -22.26 -26.96
C LEU A 715 -23.70 -23.78 -26.87
N SER A 716 -23.31 -24.51 -27.92
CA SER A 716 -23.13 -25.98 -27.85
C SER A 716 -21.80 -26.34 -27.19
N ALA A 717 -21.73 -27.53 -26.57
CA ALA A 717 -20.54 -27.93 -25.81
C ALA A 717 -19.39 -28.37 -26.72
N ASP A 718 -19.72 -28.97 -27.86
CA ASP A 718 -18.78 -29.42 -28.87
C ASP A 718 -19.31 -29.12 -30.29
N ARG A 719 -18.42 -29.20 -31.27
CA ARG A 719 -18.70 -28.91 -32.69
C ARG A 719 -19.30 -30.10 -33.45
N GLN A 720 -19.40 -31.26 -32.81
CA GLN A 720 -19.90 -32.50 -33.44
C GLN A 720 -21.38 -32.74 -33.10
N HIS A 721 -21.83 -32.30 -31.92
CA HIS A 721 -23.18 -32.51 -31.40
C HIS A 721 -23.83 -31.18 -30.98
N TYR A 722 -24.47 -30.49 -31.93
CA TYR A 722 -25.18 -29.25 -31.64
C TYR A 722 -26.40 -29.47 -30.73
N ALA A 723 -26.55 -28.60 -29.73
CA ALA A 723 -27.65 -28.67 -28.78
C ALA A 723 -29.00 -28.33 -29.45
N THR A 724 -30.07 -28.91 -28.93
CA THR A 724 -31.44 -28.57 -29.36
C THR A 724 -31.80 -27.13 -28.97
N GLN A 725 -32.68 -26.50 -29.75
CA GLN A 725 -33.06 -25.10 -29.54
C GLN A 725 -33.53 -24.76 -28.10
N PRO A 726 -34.34 -25.59 -27.40
CA PRO A 726 -34.70 -25.33 -26.01
C PRO A 726 -33.50 -25.26 -25.06
N VAL A 727 -32.49 -26.12 -25.27
CA VAL A 727 -31.27 -26.15 -24.45
C VAL A 727 -30.41 -24.92 -24.72
N VAL A 728 -30.28 -24.51 -25.98
CA VAL A 728 -29.57 -23.29 -26.40
C VAL A 728 -30.17 -22.05 -25.73
N TRP A 729 -31.51 -21.90 -25.78
CA TRP A 729 -32.19 -20.77 -25.15
C TRP A 729 -32.14 -20.81 -23.62
N LEU A 730 -32.14 -21.99 -22.99
CA LEU A 730 -31.91 -22.12 -21.55
C LEU A 730 -30.51 -21.65 -21.16
N ARG A 731 -29.48 -22.11 -21.87
CA ARG A 731 -28.07 -21.69 -21.68
C ARG A 731 -27.92 -20.18 -21.88
N TYR A 732 -28.53 -19.64 -22.94
CA TYR A 732 -28.54 -18.21 -23.19
C TYR A 732 -29.22 -17.42 -22.07
N SER A 733 -30.38 -17.87 -21.58
CA SER A 733 -31.11 -17.19 -20.50
C SER A 733 -30.30 -17.13 -19.21
N ALA A 734 -29.61 -18.22 -18.87
CA ALA A 734 -28.68 -18.25 -17.74
C ALA A 734 -27.50 -17.29 -17.94
N LEU A 735 -26.88 -17.29 -19.13
CA LEU A 735 -25.80 -16.38 -19.48
C LEU A 735 -26.24 -14.91 -19.43
N HIS A 736 -27.42 -14.58 -19.95
CA HIS A 736 -27.99 -13.24 -19.95
C HIS A 736 -28.14 -12.69 -18.53
N VAL A 737 -28.69 -13.49 -17.61
CA VAL A 737 -28.80 -13.12 -16.19
C VAL A 737 -27.42 -12.98 -15.53
N LEU A 738 -26.50 -13.91 -15.80
CA LEU A 738 -25.15 -13.89 -15.24
C LEU A 738 -24.38 -12.63 -15.67
N VAL A 739 -24.42 -12.26 -16.95
CA VAL A 739 -23.72 -11.07 -17.46
C VAL A 739 -24.34 -9.80 -16.88
N ILE A 740 -25.68 -9.69 -16.83
CA ILE A 740 -26.35 -8.52 -16.23
C ILE A 740 -25.97 -8.36 -14.75
N THR A 741 -26.03 -9.44 -13.98
CA THR A 741 -25.72 -9.40 -12.54
C THR A 741 -24.25 -9.09 -12.29
N THR A 742 -23.35 -9.72 -13.05
CA THR A 742 -21.90 -9.47 -12.96
C THR A 742 -21.56 -8.02 -13.29
N LEU A 743 -22.05 -7.51 -14.44
CA LEU A 743 -21.83 -6.12 -14.82
C LEU A 743 -22.42 -5.15 -13.80
N ALA A 744 -23.64 -5.41 -13.32
CA ALA A 744 -24.28 -4.56 -12.32
C ALA A 744 -23.47 -4.50 -11.02
N PHE A 745 -22.92 -5.63 -10.59
CA PHE A 745 -22.08 -5.74 -9.41
C PHE A 745 -20.74 -5.00 -9.60
N LEU A 746 -20.04 -5.22 -10.70
CA LEU A 746 -18.79 -4.52 -11.04
C LEU A 746 -18.97 -2.99 -11.11
N GLN A 747 -20.11 -2.53 -11.63
CA GLN A 747 -20.40 -1.11 -11.83
C GLN A 747 -21.02 -0.44 -10.59
N TRP A 748 -21.54 -1.19 -9.63
CA TRP A 748 -22.28 -0.68 -8.47
C TRP A 748 -21.56 0.44 -7.68
N PRO A 749 -20.26 0.34 -7.33
CA PRO A 749 -19.56 1.40 -6.61
C PRO A 749 -19.50 2.73 -7.39
N HIS A 750 -19.45 2.63 -8.72
CA HIS A 750 -19.29 3.76 -9.62
C HIS A 750 -20.59 4.57 -9.77
N PHE A 751 -21.75 3.95 -9.56
CA PHE A 751 -23.04 4.62 -9.51
C PHE A 751 -23.36 5.25 -8.14
N ARG A 752 -22.78 4.75 -7.03
CA ARG A 752 -23.00 5.26 -5.65
C ARG A 752 -22.08 6.41 -5.26
N SER A 753 -20.81 6.39 -5.67
CA SER A 753 -19.85 7.49 -5.45
C SER A 753 -20.33 8.84 -5.98
N ALA A 754 -21.28 8.85 -6.94
CA ALA A 754 -21.88 10.07 -7.48
C ALA A 754 -22.76 10.87 -6.49
N ARG A 755 -23.26 10.26 -5.40
CA ARG A 755 -24.01 11.00 -4.34
C ARG A 755 -23.08 11.88 -3.50
N GLN A 756 -21.83 11.48 -3.29
CA GLN A 756 -20.90 12.16 -2.37
C GLN A 756 -20.32 13.47 -2.93
N LEU A 757 -20.29 13.64 -4.26
CA LEU A 757 -19.76 14.86 -4.90
C LEU A 757 -20.81 15.97 -5.12
N HIS A 758 -22.09 15.76 -4.79
CA HIS A 758 -23.18 16.70 -5.12
C HIS A 758 -23.98 17.20 -3.92
N ALA A 759 -23.55 16.90 -2.69
CA ALA A 759 -23.95 17.67 -1.52
C ALA A 759 -23.07 18.93 -1.42
N GLN A 760 -23.15 19.80 -2.42
CA GLN A 760 -22.81 21.22 -2.25
C GLN A 760 -24.14 21.97 -2.31
N PRO A 761 -24.48 22.79 -1.31
CA PRO A 761 -25.72 23.54 -1.34
C PRO A 761 -25.65 24.54 -2.50
N THR A 762 -26.63 24.46 -3.39
CA THR A 762 -26.94 25.54 -4.33
C THR A 762 -27.23 26.79 -3.51
N HIS A 763 -26.31 27.74 -3.51
CA HIS A 763 -26.62 29.11 -3.14
C HIS A 763 -27.67 29.63 -4.14
N ALA A 764 -28.93 29.65 -3.71
CA ALA A 764 -29.94 30.49 -4.31
C ALA A 764 -29.66 31.92 -3.81
N PHE A 765 -29.20 32.79 -4.71
CA PHE A 765 -29.32 34.23 -4.53
C PHE A 765 -30.59 34.67 -5.25
N HIS A 766 -31.59 35.01 -4.44
CA HIS A 766 -32.46 36.16 -4.70
C HIS A 766 -31.67 37.43 -4.44
#